data_AF-A0AA39LZX9-F1
#
_entry.id   AF-A0AA39LZX9-F1
#
_cell.length_a   1.000
_cell.length_b   1.000
_cell.length_c   1.000
_cell.angle_alpha   90.00
_cell.angle_beta   90.00
_cell.angle_gamma   90.00
#
_symmetry.space_group_name_H-M   'P 1'
#
loop_
_entity.id
_entity.type
_entity.pdbx_description
1 polymer ?
#
loop_
_entity_poly.entity_id
_entity_poly.type
_entity_poly.pdbx_seq_one_letter_code
_entity_poly.pdbx_strand_id
1 'polypeptide(L)'
;MSKSGKSSEQVVLERRLKPIYDAIDTGNNKKAVQEADKVLKKHPLTYCAKALKALAFIRSERLCEAVPIISELEKELEKKAVMMDENALQAICHCLKEASLPERIPRIYEHLVQRFPKNEGYMTHLFMAYARLRDYKNQQKTSMALYKEFPKQPYYFWTITSVYMQALCDPTLGPKMFWPLAEKMIKKMIDTQPITSEAVDLYLSILEGMGKPAEALKAMESPLVRHYQRPKPFIFRRMITLLLSCGDHRIVTERLMNMLSNEPDEWTHWESLFECTFNEYDKEGDEAQRKALLDRVISFTCSSAQRAEEEMLRAPMIARMALLHKVVDRNYVPEGELGKPLEHFKTYVRLLHEKPCCYIDIRKFLRILGSDDRDHLVTFLTELLNEVPDAKKGIVVLLRERIRRALGFHENLTVAEARELADELLSHMVARCQDDQVTASGLTLMIVHLLWDIYLQSSDPVAFWEILSLLEYTRIEHPADGATKLLLMRMYAHVGGVHIVENLQAELDIKYVQKDSMSYYLLPLQEHFGSFHRAIFHFTQLSVYFDQTDREISECIVQAYKNSAFTKVPSLVNLHKRCESSITSLYGDVSNRLISACFAMNDMNTAVEMLNGDPHPVDWEALCDNRDLNVIDNLNPEPTQKKIKTLQDETFKEMIDATKLRQLLCKFVAGLRFANTTPENMEQKRIELTTHLDYCMETYPENRERKPRRDLQAPTDMRLGQFAHSGIVQFVMKMMEGAVELIRIHDKMEHDTIKVEDAEELTKQAMEQLPKPEDLSQFLRGLVPSELNAEKPFFVHDLLYQCGQSALAVALGGIVLQILESIIRNTHNLAGNIAALNPKKSNKKEKKEKAPYVAVFQDLRDPLRTAWRNHTGLLNELSLLLDKEGAAEKLFPKIPKEHWKREGSYEALTSLHDEVPMGVISGYQSGIKDLLFSSSGHNGAHWIM
;
A
#
# COMPACT_ATOMS: atom_id res chain seq x y z
N MET A 1 -3.29 -48.72 5.71
CA MET A 1 -4.55 -48.77 4.95
C MET A 1 -5.37 -49.96 5.43
N SER A 2 -6.45 -49.71 6.18
CA SER A 2 -7.57 -50.66 6.33
C SER A 2 -8.84 -49.91 5.93
N LYS A 3 -9.53 -50.38 4.89
CA LYS A 3 -10.87 -49.91 4.53
C LYS A 3 -11.82 -50.32 5.65
N SER A 4 -12.13 -49.43 6.59
CA SER A 4 -13.31 -49.59 7.45
C SER A 4 -14.52 -49.07 6.67
N GLY A 5 -15.56 -49.89 6.54
CA GLY A 5 -16.83 -49.45 5.98
C GLY A 5 -17.42 -48.34 6.84
N LYS A 6 -17.90 -47.24 6.21
CA LYS A 6 -18.62 -46.17 6.91
C LYS A 6 -19.83 -46.76 7.66
N SER A 7 -20.05 -46.39 8.91
CA SER A 7 -21.22 -46.86 9.67
C SER A 7 -22.52 -46.28 9.08
N SER A 8 -23.65 -46.97 9.23
CA SER A 8 -24.96 -46.51 8.76
C SER A 8 -25.37 -45.16 9.36
N GLU A 9 -24.96 -44.88 10.59
CA GLU A 9 -25.17 -43.60 11.28
C GLU A 9 -24.38 -42.45 10.64
N GLN A 10 -23.13 -42.68 10.20
CA GLN A 10 -22.34 -41.65 9.49
C GLN A 10 -22.99 -41.25 8.16
N VAL A 11 -23.55 -42.20 7.42
CA VAL A 11 -24.24 -41.93 6.15
C VAL A 11 -25.52 -41.12 6.36
N VAL A 12 -26.25 -41.37 7.45
CA VAL A 12 -27.44 -40.60 7.83
C VAL A 12 -27.07 -39.19 8.28
N LEU A 13 -25.96 -39.03 9.00
CA LEU A 13 -25.45 -37.73 9.42
C LEU A 13 -24.98 -36.88 8.23
N GLU A 14 -24.20 -37.46 7.29
CA GLU A 14 -23.76 -36.79 6.06
C GLU A 14 -24.96 -36.29 5.23
N ARG A 15 -26.02 -37.11 5.08
CA ARG A 15 -27.26 -36.70 4.39
C ARG A 15 -27.98 -35.53 5.05
N ARG A 16 -27.91 -35.40 6.38
CA ARG A 16 -28.54 -34.31 7.14
C ARG A 16 -27.74 -33.02 7.14
N LEU A 17 -26.41 -33.12 7.04
CA LEU A 17 -25.52 -31.97 6.95
C LEU A 17 -25.46 -31.38 5.53
N LYS A 18 -25.70 -32.20 4.50
CA LYS A 18 -25.65 -31.79 3.09
C LYS A 18 -26.48 -30.52 2.77
N PRO A 19 -27.75 -30.37 3.21
CA PRO A 19 -28.51 -29.14 2.97
C PRO A 19 -27.89 -27.89 3.60
N ILE A 20 -27.14 -28.04 4.69
CA ILE A 20 -26.41 -26.94 5.34
C ILE A 20 -25.20 -26.56 4.48
N TYR A 21 -24.40 -27.55 4.04
CA TYR A 21 -23.28 -27.32 3.13
C TYR A 21 -23.72 -26.68 1.81
N ASP A 22 -24.75 -27.24 1.14
CA ASP A 22 -25.28 -26.70 -0.11
C ASP A 22 -25.76 -25.24 0.06
N ALA A 23 -26.36 -24.89 1.22
CA ALA A 23 -26.78 -23.52 1.51
C ALA A 23 -25.60 -22.56 1.78
N ILE A 24 -24.53 -23.05 2.41
CA ILE A 24 -23.30 -22.30 2.64
C ILE A 24 -22.54 -22.07 1.33
N ASP A 25 -22.43 -23.09 0.48
CA ASP A 25 -21.73 -23.03 -0.82
C ASP A 25 -22.47 -22.15 -1.83
N THR A 26 -23.81 -22.09 -1.75
CA THR A 26 -24.63 -21.15 -2.54
C THR A 26 -24.68 -19.73 -1.96
N GLY A 27 -23.97 -19.45 -0.86
CA GLY A 27 -23.94 -18.15 -0.19
C GLY A 27 -25.23 -17.77 0.55
N ASN A 28 -26.20 -18.68 0.66
CA ASN A 28 -27.46 -18.42 1.36
C ASN A 28 -27.35 -18.73 2.86
N ASN A 29 -26.64 -17.88 3.58
CA ASN A 29 -26.36 -18.05 5.01
C ASN A 29 -27.65 -18.10 5.88
N LYS A 30 -28.70 -17.35 5.50
CA LYS A 30 -29.99 -17.41 6.21
C LYS A 30 -30.61 -18.80 6.15
N LYS A 31 -30.60 -19.42 4.96
CA LYS A 31 -31.08 -20.79 4.77
C LYS A 31 -30.18 -21.79 5.51
N ALA A 32 -28.87 -21.60 5.49
CA ALA A 32 -27.94 -22.45 6.23
C ALA A 32 -28.23 -22.46 7.74
N VAL A 33 -28.50 -21.29 8.34
CA VAL A 33 -28.90 -21.19 9.76
C VAL A 33 -30.22 -21.94 10.02
N GLN A 34 -31.22 -21.78 9.14
CA GLN A 34 -32.51 -22.47 9.28
C GLN A 34 -32.38 -23.99 9.20
N GLU A 35 -31.60 -24.51 8.25
CA GLU A 35 -31.36 -25.95 8.12
C GLU A 35 -30.55 -26.48 9.31
N ALA A 36 -29.56 -25.72 9.81
CA ALA A 36 -28.84 -26.08 11.02
C ALA A 36 -29.77 -26.14 12.24
N ASP A 37 -30.67 -25.17 12.42
CA ASP A 37 -31.65 -25.18 13.51
C ASP A 37 -32.61 -26.38 13.44
N LYS A 38 -33.03 -26.78 12.23
CA LYS A 38 -33.85 -28.00 12.04
C LYS A 38 -33.11 -29.26 12.51
N VAL A 39 -31.82 -29.37 12.20
CA VAL A 39 -30.98 -30.49 12.64
C VAL A 39 -30.79 -30.45 14.15
N LEU A 40 -30.43 -29.29 14.72
CA LEU A 40 -30.16 -29.13 16.14
C LEU A 40 -31.40 -29.31 17.03
N LYS A 41 -32.59 -28.98 16.56
CA LYS A 41 -33.85 -29.27 17.26
C LYS A 41 -34.07 -30.77 17.45
N LYS A 42 -33.72 -31.58 16.45
CA LYS A 42 -33.92 -33.04 16.48
C LYS A 42 -32.71 -33.78 17.07
N HIS A 43 -31.51 -33.24 16.90
CA HIS A 43 -30.23 -33.84 17.29
C HIS A 43 -29.28 -32.78 17.90
N PRO A 44 -29.51 -32.36 19.17
CA PRO A 44 -28.79 -31.24 19.79
C PRO A 44 -27.27 -31.44 19.92
N LEU A 45 -26.81 -32.69 19.98
CA LEU A 45 -25.39 -33.07 20.11
C LEU A 45 -24.66 -33.15 18.76
N THR A 46 -25.26 -32.69 17.67
CA THR A 46 -24.60 -32.63 16.36
C THR A 46 -23.65 -31.43 16.31
N TYR A 47 -22.44 -31.58 16.88
CA TYR A 47 -21.46 -30.50 17.00
C TYR A 47 -21.07 -29.88 15.65
N CYS A 48 -20.94 -30.69 14.59
CA CYS A 48 -20.67 -30.19 13.24
C CYS A 48 -21.78 -29.23 12.75
N ALA A 49 -23.06 -29.53 13.00
CA ALA A 49 -24.16 -28.62 12.65
C ALA A 49 -24.14 -27.31 13.45
N LYS A 50 -23.76 -27.35 14.73
CA LYS A 50 -23.54 -26.14 15.55
C LYS A 50 -22.39 -25.29 14.99
N ALA A 51 -21.28 -25.92 14.61
CA ALA A 51 -20.14 -25.22 14.01
C ALA A 51 -20.51 -24.58 12.66
N LEU A 52 -21.22 -25.31 11.78
CA LEU A 52 -21.71 -24.77 10.51
C LEU A 52 -22.73 -23.63 10.70
N LYS A 53 -23.54 -23.67 11.77
CA LYS A 53 -24.40 -22.54 12.15
C LYS A 53 -23.57 -21.31 12.51
N ALA A 54 -22.52 -21.48 13.32
CA ALA A 54 -21.60 -20.39 13.64
C ALA A 54 -20.90 -19.85 12.39
N LEU A 55 -20.49 -20.72 11.46
CA LEU A 55 -19.91 -20.34 10.18
C LEU A 55 -20.86 -19.48 9.34
N ALA A 56 -22.13 -19.86 9.27
CA ALA A 56 -23.15 -19.08 8.56
C ALA A 56 -23.38 -17.71 9.22
N PHE A 57 -23.27 -17.58 10.54
CA PHE A 57 -23.29 -16.29 11.22
C PHE A 57 -22.05 -15.44 10.91
N ILE A 58 -20.84 -16.03 10.91
CA ILE A 58 -19.60 -15.34 10.55
C ILE A 58 -19.70 -14.77 9.13
N ARG A 59 -20.11 -15.59 8.16
CA ARG A 59 -20.30 -15.19 6.76
C ARG A 59 -21.45 -14.20 6.54
N SER A 60 -22.26 -13.96 7.56
CA SER A 60 -23.29 -12.92 7.58
C SER A 60 -22.89 -11.71 8.42
N GLU A 61 -21.59 -11.57 8.78
CA GLU A 61 -21.03 -10.50 9.62
C GLU A 61 -21.63 -10.41 11.03
N ARG A 62 -22.23 -11.50 11.53
CA ARG A 62 -22.87 -11.58 12.85
C ARG A 62 -21.95 -12.26 13.87
N LEU A 63 -20.76 -11.69 14.09
CA LEU A 63 -19.74 -12.25 14.99
C LEU A 63 -20.22 -12.36 16.44
N CYS A 64 -21.03 -11.40 16.93
CA CYS A 64 -21.58 -11.42 18.30
C CYS A 64 -22.43 -12.67 18.60
N GLU A 65 -23.04 -13.28 17.58
CA GLU A 65 -23.81 -14.51 17.71
C GLU A 65 -22.98 -15.77 17.46
N ALA A 66 -21.96 -15.67 16.59
CA ALA A 66 -21.07 -16.78 16.28
C ALA A 66 -20.10 -17.10 17.43
N VAL A 67 -19.45 -16.08 18.01
CA VAL A 67 -18.41 -16.26 19.03
C VAL A 67 -18.91 -16.99 20.29
N PRO A 68 -20.12 -16.73 20.82
CA PRO A 68 -20.68 -17.53 21.91
C PRO A 68 -20.85 -19.01 21.56
N ILE A 69 -21.29 -19.33 20.35
CA ILE A 69 -21.47 -20.72 19.88
C ILE A 69 -20.10 -21.42 19.79
N ILE A 70 -19.09 -20.74 19.24
CA ILE A 70 -17.72 -21.27 19.16
C ILE A 70 -17.17 -21.53 20.56
N SER A 71 -17.38 -20.59 21.49
CA SER A 71 -16.91 -20.70 22.87
C SER A 71 -17.63 -21.81 23.63
N GLU A 72 -18.91 -22.06 23.36
CA GLU A 72 -19.64 -23.22 23.88
C GLU A 72 -19.04 -24.53 23.35
N LEU A 73 -18.77 -24.61 22.05
CA LEU A 73 -18.17 -25.80 21.43
C LEU A 73 -16.78 -26.12 21.99
N GLU A 74 -15.94 -25.11 22.20
CA GLU A 74 -14.64 -25.30 22.85
C GLU A 74 -14.79 -25.85 24.28
N LYS A 75 -15.70 -25.28 25.09
CA LYS A 75 -15.98 -25.78 26.44
C LYS A 75 -16.51 -27.21 26.45
N GLU A 76 -17.34 -27.59 25.48
CA GLU A 76 -17.80 -28.97 25.35
C GLU A 76 -16.65 -29.92 24.97
N LEU A 77 -15.69 -29.46 24.17
CA LEU A 77 -14.52 -30.26 23.79
C LEU A 77 -13.58 -30.55 24.97
N GLU A 78 -13.45 -29.61 25.91
CA GLU A 78 -12.66 -29.77 27.13
C GLU A 78 -13.22 -30.85 28.07
N LYS A 79 -14.51 -31.20 27.95
CA LYS A 79 -15.12 -32.24 28.79
C LYS A 79 -14.63 -33.63 28.38
N LYS A 80 -14.03 -34.34 29.34
CA LYS A 80 -13.47 -35.71 29.14
C LYS A 80 -14.46 -36.76 28.59
N ALA A 81 -15.77 -36.56 28.72
CA ALA A 81 -16.78 -37.50 28.23
C ALA A 81 -17.16 -37.30 26.75
N VAL A 82 -16.85 -36.14 26.16
CA VAL A 82 -17.27 -35.78 24.80
C VAL A 82 -16.19 -36.21 23.80
N MET A 83 -16.60 -36.85 22.70
CA MET A 83 -15.76 -37.11 21.52
C MET A 83 -16.39 -36.40 20.33
N MET A 84 -15.71 -35.38 19.80
CA MET A 84 -16.10 -34.76 18.55
C MET A 84 -15.45 -35.51 17.39
N ASP A 85 -16.16 -35.61 16.27
CA ASP A 85 -15.61 -36.17 15.04
C ASP A 85 -14.67 -35.16 14.35
N GLU A 86 -13.85 -35.66 13.43
CA GLU A 86 -12.87 -34.84 12.71
C GLU A 86 -13.55 -33.72 11.90
N ASN A 87 -14.75 -33.99 11.35
CA ASN A 87 -15.54 -33.00 10.62
C ASN A 87 -15.97 -31.83 11.50
N ALA A 88 -16.42 -32.08 12.75
CA ALA A 88 -16.72 -31.00 13.69
C ALA A 88 -15.47 -30.21 14.08
N LEU A 89 -14.33 -30.87 14.32
CA LEU A 89 -13.07 -30.20 14.65
C LEU A 89 -12.58 -29.31 13.52
N GLN A 90 -12.62 -29.79 12.28
CA GLN A 90 -12.26 -28.98 11.11
C GLN A 90 -13.23 -27.81 10.92
N ALA A 91 -14.53 -28.01 11.11
CA ALA A 91 -15.52 -26.94 11.05
C ALA A 91 -15.27 -25.86 12.12
N ILE A 92 -14.94 -26.24 13.37
CA ILE A 92 -14.59 -25.30 14.43
C ILE A 92 -13.31 -24.52 14.07
N CYS A 93 -12.27 -25.20 13.60
CA CYS A 93 -11.04 -24.55 13.16
C CYS A 93 -11.29 -23.59 11.99
N HIS A 94 -12.20 -23.94 11.08
CA HIS A 94 -12.59 -23.09 9.98
C HIS A 94 -13.34 -21.84 10.47
N CYS A 95 -14.27 -21.98 11.41
CA CYS A 95 -14.93 -20.84 12.05
C CYS A 95 -13.93 -19.91 12.74
N LEU A 96 -12.97 -20.45 13.51
CA LEU A 96 -11.94 -19.65 14.18
C LEU A 96 -11.07 -18.88 13.18
N LYS A 97 -10.74 -19.47 12.03
CA LYS A 97 -9.99 -18.80 10.96
C LYS A 97 -10.81 -17.72 10.25
N GLU A 98 -12.08 -17.98 9.94
CA GLU A 98 -12.94 -16.98 9.31
C GLU A 98 -13.32 -15.83 10.26
N ALA A 99 -13.39 -16.08 11.57
CA ALA A 99 -13.66 -15.08 12.58
C ALA A 99 -12.43 -14.28 13.04
N SER A 100 -11.28 -14.45 12.37
CA SER A 100 -9.99 -13.80 12.74
C SER A 100 -9.54 -14.10 14.18
N LEU A 101 -9.80 -15.32 14.67
CA LEU A 101 -9.37 -15.81 15.99
C LEU A 101 -8.53 -17.11 15.90
N PRO A 102 -7.50 -17.18 15.04
CA PRO A 102 -6.69 -18.40 14.88
C PRO A 102 -5.88 -18.77 16.14
N GLU A 103 -5.66 -17.83 17.06
CA GLU A 103 -4.91 -18.01 18.32
C GLU A 103 -5.58 -18.97 19.30
N ARG A 104 -6.87 -19.27 19.12
CA ARG A 104 -7.60 -20.26 19.91
C ARG A 104 -7.40 -21.70 19.43
N ILE A 105 -6.99 -21.89 18.17
CA ILE A 105 -6.82 -23.22 17.55
C ILE A 105 -5.76 -24.09 18.27
N PRO A 106 -4.59 -23.57 18.67
CA PRO A 106 -3.62 -24.37 19.43
C PRO A 106 -4.21 -24.97 20.71
N ARG A 107 -5.02 -24.21 21.46
CA ARG A 107 -5.61 -24.67 22.74
C ARG A 107 -6.48 -25.92 22.55
N ILE A 108 -7.20 -25.98 21.44
CA ILE A 108 -8.01 -27.13 21.03
C ILE A 108 -7.10 -28.36 20.84
N TYR A 109 -6.05 -28.22 20.04
CA TYR A 109 -5.17 -29.35 19.73
C TYR A 109 -4.23 -29.72 20.88
N GLU A 110 -3.86 -28.78 21.76
CA GLU A 110 -3.12 -29.05 23.00
C GLU A 110 -3.90 -30.02 23.90
N HIS A 111 -5.19 -29.75 24.12
CA HIS A 111 -6.06 -30.64 24.89
C HIS A 111 -6.21 -32.02 24.22
N LEU A 112 -6.37 -32.06 22.90
CA LEU A 112 -6.48 -33.31 22.15
C LEU A 112 -5.19 -34.15 22.21
N VAL A 113 -4.02 -33.51 22.11
CA VAL A 113 -2.71 -34.19 22.22
C VAL A 113 -2.48 -34.67 23.65
N GLN A 114 -2.87 -33.91 24.68
CA GLN A 114 -2.79 -34.37 26.06
C GLN A 114 -3.66 -35.61 26.32
N ARG A 115 -4.85 -35.67 25.70
CA ARG A 115 -5.77 -36.80 25.82
C ARG A 115 -5.35 -38.01 24.97
N PHE A 116 -4.80 -37.76 23.78
CA PHE A 116 -4.39 -38.77 22.80
C PHE A 116 -2.94 -38.54 22.33
N PRO A 117 -1.94 -38.75 23.20
CA PRO A 117 -0.54 -38.41 22.91
C PRO A 117 0.08 -39.23 21.77
N LYS A 118 -0.54 -40.35 21.40
CA LYS A 118 -0.09 -41.23 20.30
C LYS A 118 -0.84 -41.02 18.99
N ASN A 119 -1.61 -39.93 18.86
CA ASN A 119 -2.28 -39.62 17.60
C ASN A 119 -1.43 -38.67 16.76
N GLU A 120 -0.81 -39.22 15.70
CA GLU A 120 0.03 -38.48 14.75
C GLU A 120 -0.70 -37.30 14.10
N GLY A 121 -2.00 -37.46 13.80
CA GLY A 121 -2.82 -36.43 13.18
C GLY A 121 -2.97 -35.20 14.08
N TYR A 122 -3.33 -35.39 15.36
CA TYR A 122 -3.50 -34.28 16.30
C TYR A 122 -2.19 -33.55 16.59
N MET A 123 -1.07 -34.26 16.74
CA MET A 123 0.24 -33.65 16.90
C MET A 123 0.65 -32.84 15.65
N THR A 124 0.36 -33.36 14.46
CA THR A 124 0.58 -32.64 13.21
C THR A 124 -0.28 -31.39 13.13
N HIS A 125 -1.58 -31.47 13.44
CA HIS A 125 -2.47 -30.31 13.44
C HIS A 125 -2.08 -29.26 14.50
N LEU A 126 -1.59 -29.68 15.67
CA LEU A 126 -1.03 -28.79 16.68
C LEU A 126 0.18 -28.03 16.14
N PHE A 127 1.13 -28.73 15.49
CA PHE A 127 2.25 -28.07 14.83
C PHE A 127 1.78 -27.06 13.78
N MET A 128 0.81 -27.43 12.93
CA MET A 128 0.27 -26.53 11.91
C MET A 128 -0.47 -25.32 12.52
N ALA A 129 -1.08 -25.46 13.69
CA ALA A 129 -1.68 -24.36 14.43
C ALA A 129 -0.60 -23.35 14.88
N TYR A 130 0.50 -23.83 15.47
CA TYR A 130 1.62 -22.96 15.82
C TYR A 130 2.36 -22.39 14.60
N ALA A 131 2.42 -23.12 13.48
CA ALA A 131 2.98 -22.65 12.21
C ALA A 131 2.21 -21.42 11.69
N ARG A 132 0.87 -21.49 11.72
CA ARG A 132 -0.02 -20.39 11.33
C ARG A 132 0.20 -19.13 12.17
N LEU A 133 0.41 -19.32 13.48
CA LEU A 133 0.65 -18.22 14.43
C LEU A 133 2.12 -17.80 14.52
N ARG A 134 3.02 -18.42 13.74
CA ARG A 134 4.47 -18.15 13.77
C ARG A 134 5.09 -18.34 15.16
N ASP A 135 4.51 -19.19 16.01
CA ASP A 135 5.05 -19.53 17.33
C ASP A 135 6.15 -20.60 17.20
N TYR A 136 7.35 -20.15 16.85
CA TYR A 136 8.46 -21.04 16.52
C TYR A 136 8.96 -21.86 17.73
N LYS A 137 8.79 -21.35 18.95
CA LYS A 137 9.19 -22.04 20.18
C LYS A 137 8.33 -23.27 20.40
N ASN A 138 7.00 -23.12 20.28
CA ASN A 138 6.09 -24.25 20.42
C ASN A 138 6.08 -25.16 19.18
N GLN A 139 6.35 -24.63 17.97
CA GLN A 139 6.65 -25.46 16.79
C GLN A 139 7.83 -26.40 17.03
N GLN A 140 8.95 -25.90 17.57
CA GLN A 140 10.13 -26.71 17.87
C GLN A 140 9.80 -27.83 18.87
N LYS A 141 9.14 -27.52 19.99
CA LYS A 141 8.76 -28.50 21.01
C LYS A 141 7.85 -29.60 20.45
N THR A 142 6.82 -29.18 19.71
CA THR A 142 5.81 -30.09 19.16
C THR A 142 6.41 -30.99 18.08
N SER A 143 7.19 -30.44 17.16
CA SER A 143 7.85 -31.22 16.10
C SER A 143 8.89 -32.21 16.66
N MET A 144 9.63 -31.84 17.70
CA MET A 144 10.58 -32.75 18.35
C MET A 144 9.85 -33.91 19.05
N ALA A 145 8.75 -33.63 19.76
CA ALA A 145 7.92 -34.68 20.35
C ALA A 145 7.31 -35.60 19.28
N LEU A 146 6.83 -35.01 18.18
CA LEU A 146 6.27 -35.74 17.04
C LEU A 146 7.30 -36.65 16.39
N TYR A 147 8.53 -36.16 16.16
CA TYR A 147 9.61 -36.98 15.60
C TYR A 147 10.05 -38.12 16.53
N LYS A 148 10.01 -37.89 17.85
CA LYS A 148 10.36 -38.92 18.84
C LYS A 148 9.37 -40.09 18.83
N GLU A 149 8.08 -39.80 18.71
CA GLU A 149 7.03 -40.83 18.66
C GLU A 149 6.91 -41.45 17.25
N PHE A 150 7.07 -40.62 16.20
CA PHE A 150 6.96 -40.98 14.80
C PHE A 150 8.21 -40.53 14.02
N PRO A 151 9.23 -41.39 13.85
CA PRO A 151 10.53 -41.01 13.29
C PRO A 151 10.49 -40.84 11.76
N LYS A 152 9.72 -39.85 11.27
CA LYS A 152 9.64 -39.47 9.84
C LYS A 152 10.54 -38.26 9.56
N GLN A 153 11.28 -38.30 8.46
CA GLN A 153 12.23 -37.24 8.08
C GLN A 153 11.62 -35.82 8.04
N PRO A 154 10.40 -35.59 7.48
CA PRO A 154 9.81 -34.25 7.43
C PRO A 154 9.64 -33.60 8.81
N TYR A 155 9.28 -34.38 9.85
CA TYR A 155 9.08 -33.84 11.20
C TYR A 155 10.37 -33.36 11.85
N TYR A 156 11.49 -33.99 11.52
CA TYR A 156 12.79 -33.51 11.97
C TYR A 156 13.16 -32.19 11.28
N PHE A 157 12.89 -32.06 9.97
CA PHE A 157 13.09 -30.81 9.26
C PHE A 157 12.14 -29.71 9.72
N TRP A 158 10.91 -30.03 10.14
CA TRP A 158 10.05 -29.05 10.81
C TRP A 158 10.72 -28.46 12.03
N THR A 159 11.39 -29.29 12.84
CA THR A 159 12.16 -28.80 13.98
C THR A 159 13.35 -27.94 13.55
N ILE A 160 14.13 -28.38 12.56
CA ILE A 160 15.28 -27.61 12.05
C ILE A 160 14.82 -26.24 11.53
N THR A 161 13.77 -26.20 10.71
CA THR A 161 13.20 -24.95 10.17
C THR A 161 12.65 -24.08 11.28
N SER A 162 12.00 -24.65 12.32
CA SER A 162 11.51 -23.87 13.46
C SER A 162 12.65 -23.25 14.28
N VAL A 163 13.73 -23.99 14.50
CA VAL A 163 14.96 -23.46 15.13
C VAL A 163 15.57 -22.39 14.24
N TYR A 164 15.55 -22.60 12.91
CA TYR A 164 16.08 -21.64 11.97
C TYR A 164 15.30 -20.31 12.02
N MET A 165 13.96 -20.39 12.04
CA MET A 165 13.11 -19.21 12.17
C MET A 165 13.29 -18.49 13.52
N GLN A 166 13.45 -19.21 14.64
CA GLN A 166 13.76 -18.59 15.95
C GLN A 166 15.02 -17.73 15.89
N ALA A 167 16.04 -18.19 15.19
CA ALA A 167 17.29 -17.49 15.08
C ALA A 167 17.23 -16.26 14.16
N LEU A 168 16.33 -16.25 13.15
CA LEU A 168 16.03 -15.03 12.39
C LEU A 168 15.30 -13.99 13.23
N CYS A 169 14.43 -14.43 14.15
CA CYS A 169 13.64 -13.53 14.99
C CYS A 169 14.40 -12.98 16.20
N ASP A 170 15.43 -13.68 16.69
CA ASP A 170 16.22 -13.26 17.85
C ASP A 170 17.68 -12.97 17.46
N PRO A 171 18.06 -11.69 17.27
CA PRO A 171 19.42 -11.30 16.92
C PRO A 171 20.48 -11.70 17.95
N THR A 172 20.09 -11.98 19.21
CA THR A 172 21.02 -12.27 20.31
C THR A 172 21.24 -13.78 20.50
N LEU A 173 20.16 -14.56 20.58
CA LEU A 173 20.22 -16.01 20.76
C LEU A 173 20.41 -16.75 19.43
N GLY A 174 20.08 -16.12 18.30
CA GLY A 174 20.27 -16.68 16.96
C GLY A 174 21.70 -17.15 16.73
N PRO A 175 22.71 -16.24 16.75
CA PRO A 175 24.10 -16.61 16.55
C PRO A 175 24.67 -17.52 17.66
N LYS A 176 24.28 -17.28 18.92
CA LYS A 176 24.88 -17.95 20.08
C LYS A 176 24.41 -19.40 20.28
N MET A 177 23.17 -19.70 19.94
CA MET A 177 22.53 -20.96 20.33
C MET A 177 21.76 -21.63 19.17
N PHE A 178 20.88 -20.90 18.50
CA PHE A 178 19.95 -21.51 17.56
C PHE A 178 20.60 -21.90 16.23
N TRP A 179 21.49 -21.08 15.66
CA TRP A 179 22.22 -21.48 14.45
C TRP A 179 23.14 -22.68 14.65
N PRO A 180 23.99 -22.73 15.71
CA PRO A 180 24.79 -23.92 15.98
C PRO A 180 23.95 -25.18 16.20
N LEU A 181 22.78 -25.04 16.84
CA LEU A 181 21.85 -26.14 17.03
C LEU A 181 21.28 -26.64 15.71
N ALA A 182 20.80 -25.74 14.84
CA ALA A 182 20.27 -26.09 13.53
C ALA A 182 21.33 -26.77 12.65
N GLU A 183 22.57 -26.26 12.64
CA GLU A 183 23.72 -26.86 11.95
C GLU A 183 23.99 -28.29 12.43
N LYS A 184 24.04 -28.49 13.75
CA LYS A 184 24.27 -29.82 14.33
C LYS A 184 23.16 -30.80 13.97
N MET A 185 21.91 -30.35 13.98
CA MET A 185 20.76 -31.17 13.65
C MET A 185 20.80 -31.60 12.18
N ILE A 186 21.03 -30.66 11.25
CA ILE A 186 21.02 -30.97 9.83
C ILE A 186 22.24 -31.80 9.40
N LYS A 187 23.44 -31.56 9.96
CA LYS A 187 24.64 -32.41 9.72
C LYS A 187 24.38 -33.86 10.13
N LYS A 188 23.79 -34.08 11.32
CA LYS A 188 23.38 -35.42 11.77
C LYS A 188 22.44 -36.11 10.76
N MET A 189 21.56 -35.34 10.14
CA MET A 189 20.63 -35.88 9.15
C MET A 189 21.32 -36.24 7.83
N ILE A 190 22.21 -35.37 7.36
CA ILE A 190 23.02 -35.59 6.14
C ILE A 190 23.88 -36.85 6.28
N ASP A 191 24.48 -37.08 7.44
CA ASP A 191 25.35 -38.23 7.69
C ASP A 191 24.60 -39.57 7.79
N THR A 192 23.28 -39.53 8.03
CA THR A 192 22.47 -40.73 8.31
C THR A 192 21.60 -41.16 7.14
N GLN A 193 21.05 -40.24 6.36
CA GLN A 193 20.16 -40.57 5.23
C GLN A 193 20.21 -39.51 4.13
N PRO A 194 19.85 -39.86 2.87
CA PRO A 194 19.77 -38.89 1.79
C PRO A 194 18.74 -37.80 2.11
N ILE A 195 19.04 -36.57 1.74
CA ILE A 195 18.19 -35.41 1.97
C ILE A 195 17.64 -34.84 0.66
N THR A 196 16.58 -34.05 0.74
CA THR A 196 15.99 -33.37 -0.42
C THR A 196 16.80 -32.13 -0.82
N SER A 197 16.59 -31.61 -2.04
CA SER A 197 17.26 -30.38 -2.47
C SER A 197 16.85 -29.15 -1.63
N GLU A 198 15.60 -29.10 -1.15
CA GLU A 198 15.14 -28.07 -0.19
C GLU A 198 15.89 -28.15 1.15
N ALA A 199 16.21 -29.35 1.63
CA ALA A 199 17.03 -29.53 2.81
C ALA A 199 18.49 -29.10 2.58
N VAL A 200 19.04 -29.31 1.37
CA VAL A 200 20.37 -28.80 1.00
C VAL A 200 20.35 -27.26 1.03
N ASP A 201 19.35 -26.63 0.41
CA ASP A 201 19.22 -25.17 0.42
C ASP A 201 19.10 -24.63 1.85
N LEU A 202 18.29 -25.26 2.72
CA LEU A 202 18.18 -24.90 4.13
C LEU A 202 19.53 -25.03 4.87
N TYR A 203 20.31 -26.08 4.59
CA TYR A 203 21.64 -26.23 5.17
C TYR A 203 22.58 -25.11 4.75
N LEU A 204 22.59 -24.75 3.46
CA LEU A 204 23.39 -23.64 2.96
C LEU A 204 22.96 -22.32 3.62
N SER A 205 21.65 -22.06 3.76
CA SER A 205 21.14 -20.87 4.45
C SER A 205 21.49 -20.81 5.94
N ILE A 206 21.58 -21.97 6.63
CA ILE A 206 22.07 -22.03 8.02
C ILE A 206 23.55 -21.63 8.07
N LEU A 207 24.39 -22.19 7.19
CA LEU A 207 25.82 -21.88 7.16
C LEU A 207 26.09 -20.39 6.83
N GLU A 208 25.31 -19.81 5.92
CA GLU A 208 25.37 -18.38 5.63
C GLU A 208 24.96 -17.54 6.83
N GLY A 209 23.86 -17.89 7.52
CA GLY A 209 23.44 -17.23 8.75
C GLY A 209 24.47 -17.30 9.88
N MET A 210 25.37 -18.30 9.85
CA MET A 210 26.51 -18.44 10.76
C MET A 210 27.77 -17.71 10.30
N GLY A 211 27.78 -17.07 9.13
CA GLY A 211 28.98 -16.46 8.57
C GLY A 211 30.03 -17.47 8.12
N LYS A 212 29.63 -18.68 7.69
CA LYS A 212 30.52 -19.77 7.23
C LYS A 212 30.38 -20.09 5.72
N PRO A 213 30.54 -19.13 4.80
CA PRO A 213 30.33 -19.35 3.38
C PRO A 213 31.33 -20.36 2.77
N ALA A 214 32.55 -20.45 3.30
CA ALA A 214 33.54 -21.42 2.83
C ALA A 214 33.15 -22.88 3.13
N GLU A 215 32.48 -23.14 4.25
CA GLU A 215 31.92 -24.47 4.54
C GLU A 215 30.74 -24.78 3.61
N ALA A 216 29.92 -23.78 3.29
CA ALA A 216 28.78 -23.94 2.38
C ALA A 216 29.25 -24.26 0.95
N LEU A 217 30.31 -23.59 0.48
CA LEU A 217 30.91 -23.88 -0.82
C LEU A 217 31.48 -25.30 -0.87
N LYS A 218 32.21 -25.72 0.17
CA LYS A 218 32.70 -27.11 0.28
C LYS A 218 31.56 -28.12 0.27
N ALA A 219 30.44 -27.81 0.92
CA ALA A 219 29.25 -28.67 0.88
C ALA A 219 28.71 -28.80 -0.55
N MET A 220 28.71 -27.72 -1.33
CA MET A 220 28.38 -27.70 -2.77
C MET A 220 29.44 -28.31 -3.69
N GLU A 221 30.58 -28.75 -3.18
CA GLU A 221 31.60 -29.50 -3.94
C GLU A 221 31.71 -30.95 -3.46
N SER A 222 30.97 -31.30 -2.40
CA SER A 222 30.94 -32.63 -1.80
C SER A 222 29.95 -33.58 -2.50
N PRO A 223 29.94 -34.88 -2.14
CA PRO A 223 28.91 -35.82 -2.62
C PRO A 223 27.47 -35.37 -2.34
N LEU A 224 27.24 -34.42 -1.42
CA LEU A 224 25.94 -33.81 -1.15
C LEU A 224 25.27 -33.23 -2.40
N VAL A 225 26.06 -32.73 -3.35
CA VAL A 225 25.59 -32.19 -4.64
C VAL A 225 24.76 -33.20 -5.44
N ARG A 226 25.00 -34.51 -5.26
CA ARG A 226 24.21 -35.55 -5.93
C ARG A 226 22.73 -35.50 -5.53
N HIS A 227 22.42 -34.95 -4.36
CA HIS A 227 21.06 -34.74 -3.86
C HIS A 227 20.50 -33.35 -4.22
N TYR A 228 21.33 -32.48 -4.78
CA TYR A 228 20.97 -31.13 -5.19
C TYR A 228 20.48 -31.08 -6.64
N GLN A 229 19.27 -31.59 -6.86
CA GLN A 229 18.63 -31.67 -8.16
C GLN A 229 17.99 -30.32 -8.53
N ARG A 230 18.84 -29.33 -8.85
CA ARG A 230 18.43 -28.00 -9.34
C ARG A 230 18.93 -27.78 -10.77
N PRO A 231 18.28 -26.89 -11.55
CA PRO A 231 18.81 -26.48 -12.86
C PRO A 231 20.22 -25.92 -12.73
N LYS A 232 21.10 -26.19 -13.70
CA LYS A 232 22.51 -25.72 -13.66
C LYS A 232 22.65 -24.21 -13.40
N PRO A 233 21.86 -23.31 -14.03
CA PRO A 233 21.96 -21.88 -13.75
C PRO A 233 21.72 -21.52 -12.28
N PHE A 234 20.80 -22.23 -11.60
CA PHE A 234 20.52 -22.00 -10.18
C PHE A 234 21.70 -22.43 -9.30
N ILE A 235 22.29 -23.59 -9.59
CA ILE A 235 23.49 -24.07 -8.87
C ILE A 235 24.62 -23.08 -9.06
N PHE A 236 24.87 -22.66 -10.30
CA PHE A 236 25.90 -21.69 -10.65
C PHE A 236 25.74 -20.35 -9.94
N ARG A 237 24.54 -19.76 -9.97
CA ARG A 237 24.23 -18.54 -9.22
C ARG A 237 24.50 -18.73 -7.72
N ARG A 238 24.08 -19.85 -7.15
CA ARG A 238 24.28 -20.15 -5.73
C ARG A 238 25.77 -20.28 -5.38
N MET A 239 26.55 -20.96 -6.21
CA MET A 239 28.00 -21.10 -6.05
C MET A 239 28.69 -19.74 -6.11
N ILE A 240 28.31 -18.87 -7.05
CA ILE A 240 28.87 -17.52 -7.17
C ILE A 240 28.56 -16.70 -5.91
N THR A 241 27.32 -16.73 -5.40
CA THR A 241 26.97 -16.04 -4.15
C THR A 241 27.83 -16.50 -2.97
N LEU A 242 28.07 -17.81 -2.85
CA LEU A 242 28.94 -18.36 -1.81
C LEU A 242 30.41 -17.99 -2.01
N LEU A 243 30.90 -18.06 -3.24
CA LEU A 243 32.26 -17.67 -3.63
C LEU A 243 32.54 -16.20 -3.33
N LEU A 244 31.62 -15.31 -3.70
CA LEU A 244 31.64 -13.88 -3.35
C LEU A 244 31.74 -13.68 -1.84
N SER A 245 30.96 -14.46 -1.08
CA SER A 245 30.96 -14.41 0.38
C SER A 245 32.27 -14.95 1.02
N CYS A 246 33.04 -15.79 0.31
CA CYS A 246 34.34 -16.29 0.79
C CYS A 246 35.50 -15.29 0.60
N GLY A 247 35.32 -14.28 -0.24
CA GLY A 247 36.29 -13.18 -0.42
C GLY A 247 37.54 -13.48 -1.25
N ASP A 248 37.67 -14.67 -1.85
CA ASP A 248 38.75 -15.01 -2.79
C ASP A 248 38.37 -14.63 -4.23
N HIS A 249 38.31 -13.32 -4.46
CA HIS A 249 37.76 -12.71 -5.68
C HIS A 249 38.54 -13.12 -6.96
N ARG A 250 39.81 -13.53 -6.85
CA ARG A 250 40.65 -13.92 -7.97
C ARG A 250 40.19 -15.24 -8.56
N ILE A 251 40.00 -16.24 -7.71
CA ILE A 251 39.45 -17.54 -8.12
C ILE A 251 38.03 -17.36 -8.66
N VAL A 252 37.23 -16.49 -8.05
CA VAL A 252 35.87 -16.19 -8.53
C VAL A 252 35.91 -15.61 -9.95
N THR A 253 36.80 -14.65 -10.20
CA THR A 253 36.96 -13.99 -11.51
C THR A 253 37.29 -15.01 -12.60
N GLU A 254 38.22 -15.92 -12.36
CA GLU A 254 38.59 -16.95 -13.35
C GLU A 254 37.43 -17.92 -13.62
N ARG A 255 36.72 -18.32 -12.57
CA ARG A 255 35.56 -19.21 -12.69
C ARG A 255 34.43 -18.55 -13.45
N LEU A 256 34.15 -17.27 -13.19
CA LEU A 256 33.15 -16.48 -13.89
C LEU A 256 33.48 -16.32 -15.38
N MET A 257 34.73 -16.03 -15.73
CA MET A 257 35.14 -15.95 -17.15
C MET A 257 34.95 -17.29 -17.89
N ASN A 258 35.26 -18.42 -17.24
CA ASN A 258 35.03 -19.74 -17.81
C ASN A 258 33.52 -20.00 -18.03
N MET A 259 32.70 -19.65 -17.04
CA MET A 259 31.25 -19.82 -17.13
C MET A 259 30.64 -18.95 -18.23
N LEU A 260 31.04 -17.69 -18.31
CA LEU A 260 30.64 -16.74 -19.37
C LEU A 260 31.12 -17.16 -20.76
N SER A 261 32.18 -17.96 -20.87
CA SER A 261 32.59 -18.54 -22.16
C SER A 261 31.58 -19.56 -22.68
N ASN A 262 30.81 -20.19 -21.80
CA ASN A 262 29.77 -21.17 -22.16
C ASN A 262 28.37 -20.54 -22.20
N GLU A 263 28.08 -19.60 -21.29
CA GLU A 263 26.80 -18.92 -21.14
C GLU A 263 26.98 -17.38 -21.19
N PRO A 264 27.36 -16.82 -22.36
CA PRO A 264 27.74 -15.41 -22.50
C PRO A 264 26.59 -14.42 -22.26
N ASP A 265 25.32 -14.83 -22.40
CA ASP A 265 24.17 -13.94 -22.27
C ASP A 265 23.64 -13.83 -20.81
N GLU A 266 24.27 -14.50 -19.86
CA GLU A 266 23.85 -14.48 -18.45
C GLU A 266 24.37 -13.23 -17.71
N TRP A 267 23.52 -12.20 -17.66
CA TRP A 267 23.86 -10.89 -17.09
C TRP A 267 24.35 -10.93 -15.63
N THR A 268 23.78 -11.81 -14.78
CA THR A 268 24.18 -11.87 -13.36
C THR A 268 25.64 -12.26 -13.16
N HIS A 269 26.22 -13.02 -14.09
CA HIS A 269 27.63 -13.41 -14.06
C HIS A 269 28.54 -12.25 -14.47
N TRP A 270 28.11 -11.41 -15.42
CA TRP A 270 28.81 -10.16 -15.77
C TRP A 270 28.83 -9.18 -14.60
N GLU A 271 27.70 -8.98 -13.92
CA GLU A 271 27.62 -8.12 -12.73
C GLU A 271 28.60 -8.60 -11.65
N SER A 272 28.57 -9.89 -11.34
CA SER A 272 29.46 -10.53 -10.37
C SER A 272 30.94 -10.42 -10.79
N LEU A 273 31.24 -10.60 -12.08
CA LEU A 273 32.61 -10.51 -12.62
C LEU A 273 33.19 -9.13 -12.35
N PHE A 274 32.43 -8.09 -12.68
CA PHE A 274 32.87 -6.72 -12.46
C PHE A 274 32.95 -6.39 -10.97
N GLU A 275 31.98 -6.80 -10.16
CA GLU A 275 32.06 -6.62 -8.70
C GLU A 275 33.34 -7.26 -8.13
N CYS A 276 33.65 -8.51 -8.49
CA CYS A 276 34.88 -9.18 -8.08
C CYS A 276 36.12 -8.42 -8.53
N THR A 277 36.20 -8.10 -9.82
CA THR A 277 37.36 -7.45 -10.42
C THR A 277 37.68 -6.14 -9.72
N PHE A 278 36.67 -5.30 -9.48
CA PHE A 278 36.88 -3.99 -8.88
C PHE A 278 37.12 -4.06 -7.37
N ASN A 279 36.56 -5.04 -6.66
CA ASN A 279 36.91 -5.28 -5.26
C ASN A 279 38.39 -5.68 -5.08
N GLU A 280 38.97 -6.41 -6.05
CA GLU A 280 40.40 -6.71 -6.05
C GLU A 280 41.24 -5.50 -6.47
N TYR A 281 40.83 -4.82 -7.54
CA TYR A 281 41.49 -3.62 -8.02
C TYR A 281 41.64 -2.57 -6.91
N ASP A 282 40.59 -2.34 -6.12
CA ASP A 282 40.57 -1.35 -5.05
C ASP A 282 41.46 -1.77 -3.85
N LYS A 283 41.71 -3.08 -3.64
CA LYS A 283 42.56 -3.62 -2.56
C LYS A 283 44.03 -3.76 -2.94
N GLU A 284 44.31 -4.04 -4.21
CA GLU A 284 45.67 -4.26 -4.70
C GLU A 284 46.47 -2.96 -4.56
N GLY A 285 47.69 -3.02 -4.03
CA GLY A 285 48.54 -1.83 -3.84
C GLY A 285 49.48 -1.58 -5.02
N ASP A 286 49.76 -2.62 -5.80
CA ASP A 286 50.68 -2.58 -6.94
C ASP A 286 49.95 -2.18 -8.24
N GLU A 287 50.35 -1.05 -8.81
CA GLU A 287 49.80 -0.50 -10.05
C GLU A 287 49.98 -1.44 -11.25
N ALA A 288 51.09 -2.20 -11.30
CA ALA A 288 51.32 -3.16 -12.38
C ALA A 288 50.35 -4.34 -12.29
N GLN A 289 50.05 -4.82 -11.08
CA GLN A 289 49.10 -5.92 -10.85
C GLN A 289 47.66 -5.47 -11.09
N ARG A 290 47.31 -4.25 -10.67
CA ARG A 290 46.02 -3.60 -11.01
C ARG A 290 45.80 -3.54 -12.51
N LYS A 291 46.81 -3.06 -13.26
CA LYS A 291 46.75 -2.97 -14.72
C LYS A 291 46.61 -4.35 -15.35
N ALA A 292 47.41 -5.32 -14.94
CA ALA A 292 47.33 -6.69 -15.47
C ALA A 292 45.96 -7.36 -15.22
N LEU A 293 45.35 -7.13 -14.05
CA LEU A 293 44.01 -7.60 -13.72
C LEU A 293 42.97 -6.98 -14.66
N LEU A 294 43.00 -5.65 -14.82
CA LEU A 294 42.09 -4.95 -15.73
C LEU A 294 42.29 -5.38 -17.18
N ASP A 295 43.52 -5.40 -17.69
CA ASP A 295 43.83 -5.79 -19.07
C ASP A 295 43.26 -7.18 -19.41
N ARG A 296 43.32 -8.12 -18.46
CA ARG A 296 42.72 -9.45 -18.61
C ARG A 296 41.19 -9.38 -18.75
N VAL A 297 40.51 -8.64 -17.88
CA VAL A 297 39.04 -8.51 -17.88
C VAL A 297 38.56 -7.72 -19.10
N ILE A 298 39.29 -6.68 -19.49
CA ILE A 298 39.05 -5.88 -20.69
C ILE A 298 39.16 -6.76 -21.94
N SER A 299 40.25 -7.52 -22.09
CA SER A 299 40.46 -8.42 -23.22
C SER A 299 39.34 -9.48 -23.33
N PHE A 300 38.97 -10.10 -22.21
CA PHE A 300 37.87 -11.06 -22.18
C PHE A 300 36.52 -10.43 -22.57
N THR A 301 36.21 -9.26 -22.02
CA THR A 301 34.93 -8.58 -22.26
C THR A 301 34.82 -8.08 -23.70
N CYS A 302 35.86 -7.44 -24.23
CA CYS A 302 35.90 -6.96 -25.61
C CYS A 302 35.79 -8.12 -26.62
N SER A 303 36.56 -9.20 -26.44
CA SER A 303 36.47 -10.36 -27.34
C SER A 303 35.11 -11.05 -27.27
N SER A 304 34.48 -11.10 -26.10
CA SER A 304 33.12 -11.64 -25.95
C SER A 304 32.07 -10.73 -26.61
N ALA A 305 32.21 -9.41 -26.49
CA ALA A 305 31.34 -8.44 -27.14
C ALA A 305 31.47 -8.47 -28.67
N GLN A 306 32.69 -8.58 -29.20
CA GLN A 306 32.91 -8.70 -30.65
C GLN A 306 32.26 -9.96 -31.23
N ARG A 307 32.39 -11.10 -30.55
CA ARG A 307 31.68 -12.34 -30.95
C ARG A 307 30.17 -12.16 -30.87
N ALA A 308 29.69 -11.47 -29.83
CA ALA A 308 28.28 -11.19 -29.62
C ALA A 308 27.66 -10.26 -30.68
N GLU A 309 28.45 -9.41 -31.34
CA GLU A 309 27.97 -8.60 -32.47
C GLU A 309 27.57 -9.47 -33.67
N GLU A 310 28.32 -10.56 -33.93
CA GLU A 310 28.01 -11.52 -35.00
C GLU A 310 26.89 -12.49 -34.61
N GLU A 311 26.90 -12.95 -33.35
CA GLU A 311 25.92 -13.88 -32.80
C GLU A 311 24.61 -13.21 -32.33
N MET A 312 24.54 -11.88 -32.39
CA MET A 312 23.42 -11.05 -31.91
C MET A 312 23.08 -11.28 -30.42
N LEU A 313 24.10 -11.45 -29.58
CA LEU A 313 23.95 -11.65 -28.14
C LEU A 313 23.95 -10.31 -27.39
N ARG A 314 22.99 -10.12 -26.49
CA ARG A 314 22.72 -8.83 -25.87
C ARG A 314 23.68 -8.52 -24.71
N ALA A 315 23.83 -9.44 -23.77
CA ALA A 315 24.52 -9.18 -22.51
C ALA A 315 26.01 -8.85 -22.68
N PRO A 316 26.81 -9.50 -23.55
CA PRO A 316 28.23 -9.16 -23.71
C PRO A 316 28.46 -7.75 -24.26
N MET A 317 27.60 -7.28 -25.18
CA MET A 317 27.68 -5.92 -25.70
C MET A 317 27.36 -4.88 -24.61
N ILE A 318 26.35 -5.15 -23.76
CA ILE A 318 26.06 -4.33 -22.59
C ILE A 318 27.22 -4.38 -21.59
N ALA A 319 27.82 -5.56 -21.39
CA ALA A 319 28.92 -5.77 -20.46
C ALA A 319 30.15 -4.93 -20.84
N ARG A 320 30.44 -4.75 -22.14
CA ARG A 320 31.49 -3.83 -22.60
C ARG A 320 31.24 -2.38 -22.18
N MET A 321 30.00 -1.88 -22.30
CA MET A 321 29.62 -0.54 -21.83
C MET A 321 29.64 -0.43 -20.29
N ALA A 322 29.21 -1.48 -19.59
CA ALA A 322 29.20 -1.52 -18.12
C ALA A 322 30.62 -1.57 -17.51
N LEU A 323 31.53 -2.31 -18.13
CA LEU A 323 32.95 -2.31 -17.76
C LEU A 323 33.53 -0.91 -17.95
N LEU A 324 33.29 -0.32 -19.13
CA LEU A 324 33.74 1.04 -19.43
C LEU A 324 33.25 2.06 -18.39
N HIS A 325 31.98 2.00 -17.99
CA HIS A 325 31.42 2.83 -16.93
C HIS A 325 32.24 2.73 -15.64
N LYS A 326 32.48 1.51 -15.17
CA LYS A 326 33.17 1.26 -13.89
C LYS A 326 34.64 1.67 -13.91
N VAL A 327 35.28 1.55 -15.07
CA VAL A 327 36.68 1.97 -15.30
C VAL A 327 36.78 3.50 -15.28
N VAL A 328 35.88 4.20 -15.98
CA VAL A 328 35.83 5.67 -16.03
C VAL A 328 35.49 6.26 -14.66
N ASP A 329 34.55 5.67 -13.91
CA ASP A 329 34.21 6.08 -12.53
C ASP A 329 35.43 6.05 -11.58
N ARG A 330 36.46 5.26 -11.90
CA ARG A 330 37.72 5.14 -11.13
C ARG A 330 38.86 6.00 -11.69
N ASN A 331 38.55 6.97 -12.55
CA ASN A 331 39.52 7.84 -13.24
C ASN A 331 40.57 7.08 -14.07
N TYR A 332 40.27 5.84 -14.47
CA TYR A 332 41.14 5.11 -15.39
C TYR A 332 40.72 5.46 -16.82
N VAL A 333 41.71 5.80 -17.66
CA VAL A 333 41.49 6.09 -19.08
C VAL A 333 41.72 4.81 -19.87
N PRO A 334 40.68 4.16 -20.40
CA PRO A 334 40.84 2.94 -21.17
C PRO A 334 41.51 3.23 -22.51
N GLU A 335 42.59 2.51 -22.81
CA GLU A 335 43.24 2.51 -24.11
C GLU A 335 42.64 1.42 -25.02
N GLY A 336 42.98 1.45 -26.31
CA GLY A 336 42.63 0.39 -27.26
C GLY A 336 41.13 0.33 -27.62
N GLU A 337 40.58 -0.88 -27.72
CA GLU A 337 39.20 -1.11 -28.17
C GLU A 337 38.17 -0.59 -27.16
N LEU A 338 38.40 -0.79 -25.86
CA LEU A 338 37.48 -0.33 -24.82
C LEU A 338 37.37 1.21 -24.78
N GLY A 339 38.45 1.91 -25.10
CA GLY A 339 38.56 3.37 -25.13
C GLY A 339 37.79 4.10 -26.23
N LYS A 340 36.87 3.43 -26.92
CA LYS A 340 36.03 3.98 -28.00
C LYS A 340 34.54 4.00 -27.61
N PRO A 341 34.15 4.74 -26.56
CA PRO A 341 32.78 4.71 -26.02
C PRO A 341 31.72 4.90 -27.12
N LEU A 342 31.84 5.97 -27.92
CA LEU A 342 30.86 6.32 -28.95
C LEU A 342 30.60 5.18 -29.94
N GLU A 343 31.65 4.47 -30.38
CA GLU A 343 31.52 3.37 -31.34
C GLU A 343 30.79 2.16 -30.74
N HIS A 344 30.94 1.92 -29.43
CA HIS A 344 30.17 0.89 -28.73
C HIS A 344 28.67 1.21 -28.72
N PHE A 345 28.29 2.46 -28.46
CA PHE A 345 26.88 2.89 -28.52
C PHE A 345 26.34 2.81 -29.95
N LYS A 346 27.06 3.33 -30.95
CA LYS A 346 26.63 3.27 -32.35
C LYS A 346 26.41 1.83 -32.81
N THR A 347 27.34 0.94 -32.50
CA THR A 347 27.23 -0.48 -32.86
C THR A 347 26.02 -1.13 -32.21
N TYR A 348 25.84 -0.92 -30.91
CA TYR A 348 24.67 -1.45 -30.18
C TYR A 348 23.34 -0.94 -30.76
N VAL A 349 23.25 0.37 -31.00
CA VAL A 349 22.05 1.00 -31.57
C VAL A 349 21.78 0.48 -32.98
N ARG A 350 22.80 0.34 -33.84
CA ARG A 350 22.60 -0.23 -35.19
C ARG A 350 21.94 -1.60 -35.14
N LEU A 351 22.39 -2.46 -34.24
CA LEU A 351 21.90 -3.84 -34.12
C LEU A 351 20.53 -3.94 -33.43
N LEU A 352 20.22 -3.05 -32.48
CA LEU A 352 19.09 -3.22 -31.56
C LEU A 352 18.09 -2.07 -31.52
N HIS A 353 18.23 -0.99 -32.29
CA HIS A 353 17.32 0.18 -32.25
C HIS A 353 15.83 -0.18 -32.42
N GLU A 354 15.51 -1.23 -33.19
CA GLU A 354 14.14 -1.70 -33.37
C GLU A 354 13.55 -2.38 -32.12
N LYS A 355 14.38 -2.70 -31.13
CA LYS A 355 13.96 -3.36 -29.88
C LYS A 355 13.69 -2.32 -28.80
N PRO A 356 12.53 -2.35 -28.11
CA PRO A 356 12.22 -1.42 -27.03
C PRO A 356 13.27 -1.38 -25.90
N CYS A 357 13.97 -2.50 -25.68
CA CYS A 357 15.03 -2.60 -24.67
C CYS A 357 16.28 -1.76 -24.99
N CYS A 358 16.50 -1.36 -26.25
CA CYS A 358 17.71 -0.66 -26.67
C CYS A 358 17.98 0.58 -25.82
N TYR A 359 16.97 1.42 -25.59
CA TYR A 359 17.10 2.60 -24.75
C TYR A 359 17.41 2.23 -23.29
N ILE A 360 16.66 1.27 -22.74
CA ILE A 360 16.78 0.85 -21.33
C ILE A 360 18.21 0.36 -21.04
N ASP A 361 18.80 -0.35 -22.00
CA ASP A 361 20.15 -0.92 -21.90
C ASP A 361 21.24 0.15 -21.90
N ILE A 362 21.17 1.09 -22.84
CA ILE A 362 22.23 2.10 -23.00
C ILE A 362 22.09 3.27 -22.03
N ARG A 363 20.88 3.56 -21.53
CA ARG A 363 20.59 4.76 -20.74
C ARG A 363 21.53 4.95 -19.56
N LYS A 364 21.79 3.88 -18.80
CA LYS A 364 22.63 3.92 -17.60
C LYS A 364 24.06 4.38 -17.90
N PHE A 365 24.51 4.20 -19.16
CA PHE A 365 25.87 4.42 -19.60
C PHE A 365 26.04 5.71 -20.41
N LEU A 366 24.96 6.39 -20.82
CA LEU A 366 25.02 7.59 -21.67
C LEU A 366 25.91 8.71 -21.10
N ARG A 367 26.01 8.80 -19.77
CA ARG A 367 26.80 9.83 -19.08
C ARG A 367 28.32 9.66 -19.24
N ILE A 368 28.78 8.47 -19.64
CA ILE A 368 30.20 8.18 -19.94
C ILE A 368 30.68 9.00 -21.13
N LEU A 369 29.79 9.28 -22.10
CA LEU A 369 30.11 10.06 -23.28
C LEU A 369 30.45 11.50 -22.88
N GLY A 370 31.51 12.05 -23.47
CA GLY A 370 31.80 13.49 -23.41
C GLY A 370 30.74 14.32 -24.13
N SER A 371 30.80 15.66 -24.04
CA SER A 371 29.87 16.55 -24.74
C SER A 371 29.82 16.26 -26.24
N ASP A 372 30.99 16.19 -26.87
CA ASP A 372 31.11 16.06 -28.32
C ASP A 372 30.58 14.69 -28.78
N ASP A 373 30.88 13.63 -28.02
CA ASP A 373 30.37 12.29 -28.30
C ASP A 373 28.85 12.18 -28.15
N ARG A 374 28.24 12.93 -27.22
CA ARG A 374 26.79 13.00 -27.08
C ARG A 374 26.15 13.62 -28.30
N ASP A 375 26.70 14.73 -28.79
CA ASP A 375 26.23 15.40 -30.00
C ASP A 375 26.42 14.53 -31.24
N HIS A 376 27.56 13.83 -31.35
CA HIS A 376 27.80 12.87 -32.42
C HIS A 376 26.86 11.65 -32.36
N LEU A 377 26.47 11.18 -31.16
CA LEU A 377 25.48 10.10 -31.03
C LEU A 377 24.09 10.55 -31.50
N VAL A 378 23.68 11.77 -31.14
CA VAL A 378 22.40 12.35 -31.62
C VAL A 378 22.43 12.58 -33.13
N THR A 379 23.56 13.03 -33.66
CA THR A 379 23.78 13.18 -35.10
C THR A 379 23.67 11.83 -35.81
N PHE A 380 24.32 10.79 -35.28
CA PHE A 380 24.22 9.42 -35.79
C PHE A 380 22.77 8.89 -35.81
N LEU A 381 21.97 9.16 -34.77
CA LEU A 381 20.54 8.80 -34.76
C LEU A 381 19.74 9.55 -35.82
N THR A 382 20.15 10.78 -36.13
CA THR A 382 19.53 11.59 -37.19
C THR A 382 19.91 11.05 -38.57
N GLU A 383 21.13 10.56 -38.75
CA GLU A 383 21.56 9.88 -39.97
C GLU A 383 20.83 8.54 -40.15
N LEU A 384 20.70 7.76 -39.07
CA LEU A 384 20.00 6.48 -39.06
C LEU A 384 18.52 6.60 -39.51
N LEU A 385 17.87 7.74 -39.26
CA LEU A 385 16.51 8.01 -39.77
C LEU A 385 16.41 7.94 -41.30
N ASN A 386 17.49 8.23 -42.01
CA ASN A 386 17.53 8.17 -43.48
C ASN A 386 17.81 6.75 -43.99
N GLU A 387 18.35 5.87 -43.14
CA GLU A 387 18.69 4.49 -43.48
C GLU A 387 17.50 3.53 -43.25
N VAL A 388 16.63 3.84 -42.28
CA VAL A 388 15.49 2.98 -41.91
C VAL A 388 14.27 3.20 -42.82
N PRO A 389 13.45 2.15 -43.06
CA PRO A 389 12.18 2.28 -43.77
C PRO A 389 11.24 3.30 -43.11
N ASP A 390 10.39 3.98 -43.88
CA ASP A 390 9.53 5.06 -43.36
C ASP A 390 8.66 4.59 -42.18
N ALA A 391 8.10 3.38 -42.27
CA ALA A 391 7.30 2.76 -41.21
C ALA A 391 8.06 2.59 -39.88
N LYS A 392 9.40 2.51 -39.89
CA LYS A 392 10.22 2.33 -38.69
C LYS A 392 10.83 3.63 -38.15
N LYS A 393 10.65 4.75 -38.85
CA LYS A 393 11.20 6.04 -38.41
C LYS A 393 10.67 6.47 -37.05
N GLY A 394 9.42 6.13 -36.71
CA GLY A 394 8.85 6.42 -35.39
C GLY A 394 9.69 5.87 -34.23
N ILE A 395 10.21 4.64 -34.38
CA ILE A 395 11.05 3.98 -33.37
C ILE A 395 12.36 4.75 -33.16
N VAL A 396 13.01 5.16 -34.25
CA VAL A 396 14.28 5.91 -34.20
C VAL A 396 14.08 7.32 -33.66
N VAL A 397 12.98 8.00 -34.03
CA VAL A 397 12.60 9.31 -33.46
C VAL A 397 12.39 9.18 -31.94
N LEU A 398 11.66 8.16 -31.49
CA LEU A 398 11.45 7.90 -30.07
C LEU A 398 12.77 7.65 -29.34
N LEU A 399 13.65 6.80 -29.89
CA LEU A 399 14.96 6.52 -29.30
C LEU A 399 15.81 7.79 -29.21
N ARG A 400 15.83 8.60 -30.27
CA ARG A 400 16.53 9.89 -30.34
C ARG A 400 16.07 10.83 -29.24
N GLU A 401 14.77 11.04 -29.10
CA GLU A 401 14.26 11.97 -28.10
C GLU A 401 14.40 11.46 -26.67
N ARG A 402 14.30 10.14 -26.44
CA ARG A 402 14.59 9.54 -25.12
C ARG A 402 16.05 9.73 -24.71
N ILE A 403 16.99 9.59 -25.65
CA ILE A 403 18.42 9.84 -25.41
C ILE A 403 18.66 11.33 -25.17
N ARG A 404 18.09 12.22 -26.00
CA ARG A 404 18.19 13.68 -25.81
C ARG A 404 17.65 14.11 -24.45
N ARG A 405 16.50 13.59 -24.03
CA ARG A 405 15.93 13.87 -22.70
C ARG A 405 16.85 13.39 -21.58
N ALA A 406 17.35 12.15 -21.65
CA ALA A 406 18.26 11.59 -20.64
C ALA A 406 19.60 12.33 -20.55
N LEU A 407 20.01 13.01 -21.60
CA LEU A 407 21.23 13.82 -21.66
C LEU A 407 20.99 15.30 -21.29
N GLY A 408 19.74 15.71 -21.02
CA GLY A 408 19.40 17.06 -20.57
C GLY A 408 19.15 18.08 -21.70
N PHE A 409 19.10 17.65 -22.96
CA PHE A 409 18.90 18.57 -24.10
C PHE A 409 17.55 19.29 -24.09
N HIS A 410 16.58 18.80 -23.32
CA HIS A 410 15.24 19.41 -23.26
C HIS A 410 15.06 20.39 -22.09
N GLU A 411 16.01 20.50 -21.15
CA GLU A 411 15.85 21.33 -19.93
C GLU A 411 15.80 22.83 -20.24
N ASN A 412 16.41 23.26 -21.34
CA ASN A 412 16.53 24.66 -21.73
C ASN A 412 15.63 25.05 -22.92
N LEU A 413 14.70 24.18 -23.32
CA LEU A 413 13.77 24.52 -24.40
C LEU A 413 12.83 25.64 -23.95
N THR A 414 12.62 26.61 -24.83
CA THR A 414 11.53 27.57 -24.67
C THR A 414 10.18 26.89 -24.86
N VAL A 415 9.11 27.50 -24.34
CA VAL A 415 7.73 26.99 -24.50
C VAL A 415 7.38 26.76 -25.99
N ALA A 416 7.84 27.63 -26.88
CA ALA A 416 7.61 27.52 -28.31
C ALA A 416 8.34 26.31 -28.92
N GLU A 417 9.63 26.12 -28.60
CA GLU A 417 10.42 24.99 -29.09
C GLU A 417 9.90 23.65 -28.54
N ALA A 418 9.47 23.61 -27.28
CA ALA A 418 8.90 22.42 -26.66
C ALA A 418 7.57 22.02 -27.32
N ARG A 419 6.70 22.98 -27.65
CA ARG A 419 5.46 22.71 -28.42
C ARG A 419 5.74 22.29 -29.86
N GLU A 420 6.71 22.92 -30.52
CA GLU A 420 7.08 22.52 -31.89
C GLU A 420 7.62 21.09 -31.94
N LEU A 421 8.42 20.69 -30.95
CA LEU A 421 8.86 19.32 -30.81
C LEU A 421 7.70 18.37 -30.46
N ALA A 422 6.77 18.77 -29.58
CA ALA A 422 5.58 17.98 -29.28
C ALA A 422 4.73 17.72 -30.55
N ASP A 423 4.53 18.74 -31.38
CA ASP A 423 3.82 18.64 -32.66
C ASP A 423 4.55 17.73 -33.66
N GLU A 424 5.89 17.79 -33.71
CA GLU A 424 6.70 16.83 -34.47
C GLU A 424 6.41 15.39 -34.07
N LEU A 425 6.49 15.10 -32.77
CA LEU A 425 6.33 13.76 -32.25
C LEU A 425 4.92 13.23 -32.47
N LEU A 426 3.89 14.06 -32.28
CA LEU A 426 2.51 13.68 -32.52
C LEU A 426 2.27 13.36 -34.00
N SER A 427 2.78 14.19 -34.92
CA SER A 427 2.67 13.93 -36.36
C SER A 427 3.36 12.61 -36.76
N HIS A 428 4.50 12.29 -36.14
CA HIS A 428 5.14 10.98 -36.33
C HIS A 428 4.26 9.83 -35.84
N MET A 429 3.64 9.96 -34.67
CA MET A 429 2.75 8.97 -34.10
C MET A 429 1.54 8.70 -34.99
N VAL A 430 0.81 9.76 -35.38
CA VAL A 430 -0.41 9.66 -36.20
C VAL A 430 -0.11 9.06 -37.58
N ALA A 431 0.98 9.48 -38.21
CA ALA A 431 1.31 9.05 -39.56
C ALA A 431 1.91 7.63 -39.64
N ARG A 432 2.58 7.14 -38.58
CA ARG A 432 3.47 5.97 -38.69
C ARG A 432 3.27 4.90 -37.60
N CYS A 433 2.47 5.15 -36.57
CA CYS A 433 2.36 4.24 -35.42
C CYS A 433 0.96 3.62 -35.25
N GLN A 434 0.12 3.59 -36.30
CA GLN A 434 -1.24 3.01 -36.23
C GLN A 434 -1.25 1.57 -35.67
N ASP A 435 -0.34 0.72 -36.14
CA ASP A 435 -0.21 -0.68 -35.69
C ASP A 435 0.90 -0.88 -34.63
N ASP A 436 1.68 0.16 -34.30
CA ASP A 436 2.80 0.09 -33.36
C ASP A 436 2.50 0.82 -32.06
N GLN A 437 1.74 0.14 -31.20
CA GLN A 437 1.30 0.70 -29.92
C GLN A 437 2.46 1.01 -28.97
N VAL A 438 3.56 0.24 -29.01
CA VAL A 438 4.70 0.47 -28.11
C VAL A 438 5.41 1.79 -28.46
N THR A 439 5.61 2.04 -29.75
CA THR A 439 6.20 3.30 -30.20
C THR A 439 5.24 4.47 -29.98
N ALA A 440 3.95 4.29 -30.25
CA ALA A 440 2.94 5.31 -30.01
C ALA A 440 2.92 5.74 -28.53
N SER A 441 2.80 4.81 -27.60
CA SER A 441 2.83 5.09 -26.16
C SER A 441 4.14 5.74 -25.71
N GLY A 442 5.28 5.33 -26.30
CA GLY A 442 6.57 5.96 -26.03
C GLY A 442 6.64 7.41 -26.49
N LEU A 443 6.10 7.72 -27.67
CA LEU A 443 6.01 9.09 -28.20
C LEU A 443 5.04 9.93 -27.37
N THR A 444 3.88 9.38 -26.99
CA THR A 444 2.92 10.02 -26.08
C THR A 444 3.60 10.39 -24.76
N LEU A 445 4.32 9.46 -24.12
CA LEU A 445 5.04 9.76 -22.88
C LEU A 445 6.06 10.89 -23.06
N MET A 446 6.79 10.93 -24.18
CA MET A 446 7.71 12.03 -24.47
C MET A 446 6.99 13.37 -24.63
N ILE A 447 5.88 13.41 -25.36
CA ILE A 447 5.08 14.63 -25.53
C ILE A 447 4.54 15.10 -24.18
N VAL A 448 4.01 14.18 -23.36
CA VAL A 448 3.53 14.49 -22.01
C VAL A 448 4.64 15.11 -21.16
N HIS A 449 5.87 14.62 -21.23
CA HIS A 449 6.99 15.24 -20.51
C HIS A 449 7.25 16.70 -20.95
N LEU A 450 7.21 16.98 -22.26
CA LEU A 450 7.42 18.34 -22.79
C LEU A 450 6.31 19.29 -22.34
N LEU A 451 5.05 18.88 -22.50
CA LEU A 451 3.90 19.69 -22.09
C LEU A 451 3.81 19.84 -20.57
N TRP A 452 4.21 18.81 -19.81
CA TRP A 452 4.24 18.87 -18.35
C TRP A 452 5.29 19.85 -17.85
N ASP A 453 6.47 19.90 -18.48
CA ASP A 453 7.49 20.90 -18.16
C ASP A 453 6.95 22.32 -18.41
N ILE A 454 6.24 22.57 -19.51
CA ILE A 454 5.57 23.86 -19.79
C ILE A 454 4.60 24.20 -18.65
N TYR A 455 3.73 23.25 -18.27
CA TYR A 455 2.76 23.44 -17.20
C TYR A 455 3.44 23.76 -15.86
N LEU A 456 4.52 23.06 -15.50
CA LEU A 456 5.26 23.31 -14.26
C LEU A 456 5.95 24.68 -14.24
N GLN A 457 6.50 25.13 -15.37
CA GLN A 457 7.22 26.40 -15.48
C GLN A 457 6.28 27.61 -15.46
N SER A 458 5.14 27.51 -16.13
CA SER A 458 4.27 28.67 -16.43
C SER A 458 2.86 28.57 -15.86
N SER A 459 2.49 27.44 -15.26
CA SER A 459 1.10 27.12 -14.86
C SER A 459 0.10 27.28 -16.01
N ASP A 460 0.54 27.04 -17.26
CA ASP A 460 -0.27 27.19 -18.48
C ASP A 460 -1.38 26.13 -18.54
N PRO A 461 -2.66 26.51 -18.34
CA PRO A 461 -3.77 25.55 -18.35
C PRO A 461 -3.97 24.91 -19.72
N VAL A 462 -3.54 25.55 -20.81
CA VAL A 462 -3.62 24.99 -22.16
C VAL A 462 -2.72 23.77 -22.28
N ALA A 463 -1.48 23.85 -21.80
CA ALA A 463 -0.54 22.72 -21.83
C ALA A 463 -1.06 21.50 -21.06
N PHE A 464 -1.71 21.73 -19.92
CA PHE A 464 -2.35 20.65 -19.16
C PHE A 464 -3.53 20.03 -19.91
N TRP A 465 -4.34 20.85 -20.58
CA TRP A 465 -5.46 20.36 -21.39
C TRP A 465 -5.01 19.60 -22.64
N GLU A 466 -3.91 20.03 -23.27
CA GLU A 466 -3.24 19.32 -24.36
C GLU A 466 -2.78 17.92 -23.92
N ILE A 467 -2.23 17.79 -22.70
CA ILE A 467 -1.86 16.49 -22.12
C ILE A 467 -3.07 15.56 -21.99
N LEU A 468 -4.15 16.03 -21.36
CA LEU A 468 -5.36 15.22 -21.17
C LEU A 468 -5.95 14.75 -22.50
N SER A 469 -6.03 15.67 -23.48
CA SER A 469 -6.58 15.37 -24.80
C SER A 469 -5.71 14.35 -25.56
N LEU A 470 -4.38 14.51 -25.52
CA LEU A 470 -3.45 13.56 -26.11
C LEU A 470 -3.58 12.16 -25.51
N LEU A 471 -3.67 12.09 -24.18
CA LEU A 471 -3.72 10.83 -23.47
C LEU A 471 -5.05 10.09 -23.72
N GLU A 472 -6.18 10.78 -23.78
CA GLU A 472 -7.47 10.16 -24.14
C GLU A 472 -7.49 9.69 -25.60
N TYR A 473 -6.95 10.49 -26.53
CA TYR A 473 -6.75 10.05 -27.91
C TYR A 473 -5.90 8.76 -27.96
N THR A 474 -4.77 8.75 -27.26
CA THR A 474 -3.87 7.59 -27.20
C THR A 474 -4.56 6.37 -26.58
N ARG A 475 -5.39 6.56 -25.54
CA ARG A 475 -6.14 5.46 -24.89
C ARG A 475 -7.10 4.77 -25.85
N ILE A 476 -7.74 5.52 -26.75
CA ILE A 476 -8.71 4.98 -27.73
C ILE A 476 -7.99 4.32 -28.90
N GLU A 477 -7.01 5.00 -29.50
CA GLU A 477 -6.30 4.49 -30.68
C GLU A 477 -5.30 3.39 -30.33
N HIS A 478 -4.73 3.40 -29.13
CA HIS A 478 -3.70 2.45 -28.67
C HIS A 478 -4.04 1.86 -27.27
N PRO A 479 -5.11 1.05 -27.16
CA PRO A 479 -5.69 0.67 -25.87
C PRO A 479 -4.90 -0.36 -25.05
N ALA A 480 -3.90 -1.03 -25.62
CA ALA A 480 -3.18 -2.12 -24.93
C ALA A 480 -2.12 -1.62 -23.95
N ASP A 481 -1.73 -0.34 -24.01
CA ASP A 481 -0.73 0.22 -23.11
C ASP A 481 -1.32 0.66 -21.76
N GLY A 482 -0.77 0.10 -20.69
CA GLY A 482 -1.14 0.46 -19.32
C GLY A 482 -0.59 1.82 -18.89
N ALA A 483 0.58 2.25 -19.41
CA ALA A 483 1.24 3.47 -18.95
C ALA A 483 0.41 4.73 -19.28
N THR A 484 -0.20 4.77 -20.46
CA THR A 484 -1.14 5.83 -20.87
C THR A 484 -2.30 5.97 -19.88
N LYS A 485 -2.91 4.85 -19.48
CA LYS A 485 -4.00 4.85 -18.49
C LYS A 485 -3.53 5.32 -17.11
N LEU A 486 -2.34 4.91 -16.67
CA LEU A 486 -1.76 5.37 -15.40
C LEU A 486 -1.47 6.87 -15.40
N LEU A 487 -0.99 7.42 -16.53
CA LEU A 487 -0.82 8.87 -16.70
C LEU A 487 -2.18 9.59 -16.69
N LEU A 488 -3.19 9.06 -17.39
CA LEU A 488 -4.55 9.61 -17.33
C LEU A 488 -5.10 9.62 -15.91
N MET A 489 -4.93 8.53 -15.17
CA MET A 489 -5.35 8.46 -13.77
C MET A 489 -4.72 9.59 -12.95
N ARG A 490 -3.41 9.85 -13.13
CA ARG A 490 -2.72 10.96 -12.47
C ARG A 490 -3.28 12.33 -12.90
N MET A 491 -3.47 12.56 -14.19
CA MET A 491 -3.96 13.85 -14.69
C MET A 491 -5.41 14.11 -14.24
N TYR A 492 -6.29 13.10 -14.31
CA TYR A 492 -7.64 13.23 -13.77
C TYR A 492 -7.67 13.37 -12.26
N ALA A 493 -6.77 12.70 -11.52
CA ALA A 493 -6.64 12.92 -10.08
C ALA A 493 -6.29 14.38 -9.75
N HIS A 494 -5.42 15.01 -10.55
CA HIS A 494 -5.06 16.43 -10.40
C HIS A 494 -6.29 17.34 -10.53
N VAL A 495 -7.17 17.08 -11.51
CA VAL A 495 -8.39 17.87 -11.73
C VAL A 495 -9.64 17.30 -11.07
N GLY A 496 -9.53 16.38 -10.11
CA GLY A 496 -10.68 15.85 -9.36
C GLY A 496 -11.66 14.96 -10.13
N GLY A 497 -11.20 14.31 -11.20
CA GLY A 497 -11.96 13.34 -11.99
C GLY A 497 -12.11 11.97 -11.32
N VAL A 498 -12.61 11.92 -10.08
CA VAL A 498 -12.65 10.70 -9.23
C VAL A 498 -13.25 9.49 -9.94
N HIS A 499 -14.44 9.62 -10.52
CA HIS A 499 -15.13 8.53 -11.22
C HIS A 499 -14.37 8.04 -12.45
N ILE A 500 -13.67 8.93 -13.16
CA ILE A 500 -12.89 8.56 -14.35
C ILE A 500 -11.69 7.73 -13.93
N VAL A 501 -11.00 8.14 -12.84
CA VAL A 501 -9.88 7.37 -12.28
C VAL A 501 -10.31 5.98 -11.83
N GLU A 502 -11.48 5.85 -11.20
CA GLU A 502 -12.04 4.54 -10.82
C GLU A 502 -12.32 3.64 -12.04
N ASN A 503 -12.88 4.20 -13.11
CA ASN A 503 -13.13 3.44 -14.34
C ASN A 503 -11.82 3.00 -15.02
N LEU A 504 -10.83 3.89 -15.09
CA LEU A 504 -9.50 3.56 -15.60
C LEU A 504 -8.81 2.48 -14.76
N GLN A 505 -8.98 2.53 -13.43
CA GLN A 505 -8.46 1.50 -12.53
C GLN A 505 -9.13 0.13 -12.78
N ALA A 506 -10.44 0.11 -13.03
CA ALA A 506 -11.16 -1.09 -13.40
C ALA A 506 -10.73 -1.63 -14.78
N GLU A 507 -10.49 -0.77 -15.76
CA GLU A 507 -9.97 -1.14 -17.08
C GLU A 507 -8.54 -1.72 -17.03
N LEU A 508 -7.72 -1.25 -16.09
CA LEU A 508 -6.39 -1.79 -15.83
C LEU A 508 -6.42 -3.13 -15.07
N ASP A 509 -7.58 -3.54 -14.57
CA ASP A 509 -7.80 -4.76 -13.81
C ASP A 509 -6.86 -4.93 -12.61
N ILE A 510 -6.60 -3.83 -11.87
CA ILE A 510 -5.68 -3.81 -10.72
C ILE A 510 -6.19 -4.77 -9.62
N LYS A 511 -5.47 -5.87 -9.40
CA LYS A 511 -5.89 -6.98 -8.51
C LYS A 511 -4.77 -7.48 -7.59
N TYR A 512 -5.18 -8.16 -6.52
CA TYR A 512 -4.28 -8.83 -5.57
C TYR A 512 -3.16 -7.89 -5.06
N VAL A 513 -1.90 -8.31 -5.15
CA VAL A 513 -0.72 -7.55 -4.69
C VAL A 513 -0.66 -6.12 -5.24
N GLN A 514 -1.23 -5.88 -6.43
CA GLN A 514 -1.26 -4.54 -7.04
C GLN A 514 -2.14 -3.56 -6.23
N LYS A 515 -3.07 -4.05 -5.41
CA LYS A 515 -3.84 -3.20 -4.50
C LYS A 515 -2.98 -2.59 -3.39
N ASP A 516 -1.86 -3.21 -3.03
CA ASP A 516 -0.91 -2.62 -2.08
C ASP A 516 0.13 -1.76 -2.81
N SER A 517 0.61 -2.21 -3.98
CA SER A 517 1.69 -1.51 -4.69
C SER A 517 1.23 -0.34 -5.57
N MET A 518 -0.04 -0.29 -6.00
CA MET A 518 -0.57 0.72 -6.94
C MET A 518 -1.82 1.45 -6.45
N SER A 519 -2.30 1.20 -5.23
CA SER A 519 -3.47 1.92 -4.67
C SER A 519 -3.26 3.41 -4.50
N TYR A 520 -2.00 3.88 -4.50
CA TYR A 520 -1.64 5.29 -4.41
C TYR A 520 -2.21 6.16 -5.56
N TYR A 521 -2.75 5.57 -6.63
CA TYR A 521 -3.50 6.31 -7.65
C TYR A 521 -4.93 6.67 -7.23
N LEU A 522 -5.51 5.93 -6.29
CA LEU A 522 -6.84 6.18 -5.72
C LEU A 522 -6.77 6.78 -4.32
N LEU A 523 -5.69 6.53 -3.59
CA LEU A 523 -5.46 7.06 -2.26
C LEU A 523 -4.64 8.36 -2.34
N PRO A 524 -5.12 9.51 -1.82
CA PRO A 524 -6.38 9.78 -1.10
C PRO A 524 -7.46 10.50 -1.96
N LEU A 525 -7.56 10.17 -3.24
CA LEU A 525 -8.35 10.91 -4.23
C LEU A 525 -9.82 11.16 -3.83
N GLN A 526 -10.53 10.12 -3.39
CA GLN A 526 -11.97 10.21 -3.11
C GLN A 526 -12.29 11.14 -1.93
N GLU A 527 -11.50 11.06 -0.85
CA GLU A 527 -11.69 11.90 0.33
C GLU A 527 -11.34 13.36 0.06
N HIS A 528 -10.34 13.61 -0.79
CA HIS A 528 -9.95 14.97 -1.18
C HIS A 528 -11.10 15.73 -1.84
N PHE A 529 -11.85 15.07 -2.72
CA PHE A 529 -12.96 15.72 -3.44
C PHE A 529 -14.32 15.44 -2.80
N GLY A 530 -14.36 15.04 -1.52
CA GLY A 530 -15.60 14.92 -0.77
C GLY A 530 -16.51 13.76 -1.15
N SER A 531 -16.01 12.80 -1.95
CA SER A 531 -16.73 11.58 -2.34
C SER A 531 -16.69 10.53 -1.23
N PHE A 532 -17.16 10.90 -0.03
CA PHE A 532 -16.95 10.12 1.20
C PHE A 532 -17.56 8.72 1.16
N HIS A 533 -18.74 8.54 0.57
CA HIS A 533 -19.34 7.20 0.44
C HIS A 533 -18.46 6.26 -0.41
N ARG A 534 -17.89 6.78 -1.51
CA ARG A 534 -16.94 6.02 -2.34
C ARG A 534 -15.65 5.73 -1.59
N ALA A 535 -15.16 6.69 -0.81
CA ALA A 535 -14.00 6.53 0.07
C ALA A 535 -14.21 5.39 1.08
N ILE A 536 -15.32 5.40 1.83
CA ILE A 536 -15.68 4.35 2.79
C ILE A 536 -15.73 2.98 2.10
N PHE A 537 -16.40 2.91 0.93
CA PHE A 537 -16.47 1.67 0.17
C PHE A 537 -15.07 1.16 -0.23
N HIS A 538 -14.23 2.04 -0.78
CA HIS A 538 -12.87 1.69 -1.20
C HIS A 538 -12.01 1.21 -0.03
N PHE A 539 -12.00 1.94 1.08
CA PHE A 539 -11.23 1.55 2.27
C PHE A 539 -11.72 0.24 2.89
N THR A 540 -13.04 0.00 2.89
CA THR A 540 -13.62 -1.27 3.36
C THR A 540 -13.16 -2.43 2.47
N GLN A 541 -13.16 -2.26 1.14
CA GLN A 541 -12.63 -3.27 0.22
C GLN A 541 -11.12 -3.50 0.39
N LEU A 542 -10.37 -2.45 0.73
CA LEU A 542 -8.94 -2.53 1.01
C LEU A 542 -8.65 -3.30 2.30
N SER A 543 -9.41 -3.05 3.37
CA SER A 543 -9.33 -3.81 4.63
C SER A 543 -9.64 -5.28 4.43
N VAL A 544 -10.73 -5.61 3.70
CA VAL A 544 -11.08 -7.01 3.36
C VAL A 544 -9.94 -7.69 2.59
N TYR A 545 -9.28 -6.98 1.68
CA TYR A 545 -8.13 -7.49 0.95
C TYR A 545 -6.94 -7.81 1.87
N PHE A 546 -6.58 -6.94 2.80
CA PHE A 546 -5.48 -7.19 3.74
C PHE A 546 -5.80 -8.34 4.71
N ASP A 547 -7.04 -8.43 5.21
CA ASP A 547 -7.49 -9.54 6.07
C ASP A 547 -7.48 -10.88 5.32
N GLN A 548 -7.85 -10.87 4.04
CA GLN A 548 -7.73 -12.06 3.20
C GLN A 548 -6.27 -12.43 2.96
N THR A 549 -5.42 -11.45 2.68
CA THR A 549 -3.99 -11.64 2.43
C THR A 549 -3.28 -12.22 3.65
N ASP A 550 -3.58 -11.73 4.86
CA ASP A 550 -3.07 -12.28 6.12
C ASP A 550 -3.38 -13.79 6.26
N ARG A 551 -4.65 -14.16 6.03
CA ARG A 551 -5.12 -15.55 6.11
C ARG A 551 -4.49 -16.43 5.05
N GLU A 552 -4.42 -15.96 3.81
CA GLU A 552 -3.85 -16.72 2.68
C GLU A 552 -2.35 -16.97 2.85
N ILE A 553 -1.57 -15.95 3.22
CA ILE A 553 -0.14 -16.12 3.47
C ILE A 553 0.08 -17.06 4.66
N SER A 554 -0.71 -16.93 5.72
CA SER A 554 -0.64 -17.81 6.90
C SER A 554 -0.90 -19.27 6.55
N GLU A 555 -1.85 -19.57 5.65
CA GLU A 555 -2.05 -20.94 5.14
C GLU A 555 -0.97 -21.37 4.15
N CYS A 556 -0.38 -20.46 3.37
CA CYS A 556 0.77 -20.78 2.53
C CYS A 556 1.99 -21.20 3.36
N ILE A 557 2.22 -20.58 4.53
CA ILE A 557 3.27 -20.99 5.47
C ILE A 557 3.02 -22.42 5.96
N VAL A 558 1.78 -22.74 6.35
CA VAL A 558 1.37 -24.09 6.76
C VAL A 558 1.61 -25.09 5.61
N GLN A 559 1.26 -24.72 4.39
CA GLN A 559 1.45 -25.58 3.22
C GLN A 559 2.91 -25.77 2.84
N ALA A 560 3.77 -24.75 3.05
CA ALA A 560 5.20 -24.87 2.85
C ALA A 560 5.82 -25.95 3.74
N TYR A 561 5.41 -26.04 5.02
CA TYR A 561 5.83 -27.12 5.92
C TYR A 561 5.34 -28.50 5.46
N LYS A 562 4.07 -28.62 5.06
CA LYS A 562 3.49 -29.89 4.57
C LYS A 562 4.19 -30.41 3.33
N ASN A 563 4.53 -29.50 2.41
CA ASN A 563 5.19 -29.83 1.15
C ASN A 563 6.72 -29.91 1.25
N SER A 564 7.28 -29.77 2.46
CA SER A 564 8.73 -29.74 2.70
C SER A 564 9.47 -28.63 1.93
N ALA A 565 8.79 -27.52 1.61
CA ALA A 565 9.34 -26.34 0.96
C ALA A 565 9.92 -25.36 2.00
N PHE A 566 10.88 -25.85 2.80
CA PHE A 566 11.36 -25.16 3.99
C PHE A 566 11.97 -23.78 3.71
N THR A 567 12.62 -23.62 2.55
CA THR A 567 13.24 -22.36 2.13
C THR A 567 12.23 -21.25 1.83
N LYS A 568 10.96 -21.61 1.62
CA LYS A 568 9.88 -20.64 1.36
C LYS A 568 9.28 -20.07 2.64
N VAL A 569 9.43 -20.74 3.79
CA VAL A 569 8.89 -20.27 5.07
C VAL A 569 9.43 -18.87 5.43
N PRO A 570 10.75 -18.59 5.41
CA PRO A 570 11.26 -17.25 5.69
C PRO A 570 10.73 -16.18 4.72
N SER A 571 10.66 -16.50 3.42
CA SER A 571 10.18 -15.55 2.40
C SER A 571 8.70 -15.22 2.58
N LEU A 572 7.86 -16.22 2.88
CA LEU A 572 6.43 -16.03 3.14
C LEU A 572 6.20 -15.23 4.43
N VAL A 573 6.99 -15.48 5.48
CA VAL A 573 6.94 -14.69 6.71
C VAL A 573 7.36 -13.24 6.48
N ASN A 574 8.38 -13.00 5.65
CA ASN A 574 8.77 -11.65 5.28
C ASN A 574 7.68 -10.93 4.46
N LEU A 575 7.05 -11.64 3.52
CA LEU A 575 5.90 -11.10 2.77
C LEU A 575 4.74 -10.75 3.71
N HIS A 576 4.40 -11.65 4.64
CA HIS A 576 3.39 -11.43 5.67
C HIS A 576 3.67 -10.16 6.47
N LYS A 577 4.89 -10.01 7.01
CA LYS A 577 5.30 -8.82 7.77
C LYS A 577 5.16 -7.53 6.96
N ARG A 578 5.56 -7.55 5.68
CA ARG A 578 5.44 -6.38 4.80
C ARG A 578 3.99 -5.97 4.55
N CYS A 579 3.08 -6.93 4.44
CA CYS A 579 1.64 -6.64 4.29
C CYS A 579 1.02 -6.13 5.60
N GLU A 580 1.36 -6.76 6.73
CA GLU A 580 0.88 -6.37 8.07
C GLU A 580 1.30 -4.94 8.42
N SER A 581 2.55 -4.57 8.10
CA SER A 581 3.09 -3.23 8.37
C SER A 581 2.93 -2.26 7.18
N SER A 582 2.03 -2.52 6.24
CA SER A 582 1.82 -1.64 5.07
C SER A 582 1.22 -0.29 5.48
N ILE A 583 1.88 0.82 5.08
CA ILE A 583 1.33 2.16 5.26
C ILE A 583 0.00 2.38 4.53
N THR A 584 -0.18 1.73 3.37
CA THR A 584 -1.43 1.75 2.60
C THR A 584 -2.59 1.19 3.42
N SER A 585 -2.36 0.07 4.11
CA SER A 585 -3.35 -0.55 5.00
C SER A 585 -3.71 0.38 6.16
N LEU A 586 -2.70 0.88 6.87
CA LEU A 586 -2.90 1.76 8.03
C LEU A 586 -3.58 3.07 7.65
N TYR A 587 -3.19 3.70 6.53
CA TYR A 587 -3.83 4.90 6.02
C TYR A 587 -5.32 4.64 5.74
N GLY A 588 -5.61 3.54 5.04
CA GLY A 588 -6.98 3.15 4.71
C GLY A 588 -7.85 2.96 5.95
N ASP A 589 -7.33 2.27 6.97
CA ASP A 589 -8.02 2.09 8.24
C ASP A 589 -8.28 3.44 8.96
N VAL A 590 -7.25 4.27 9.15
CA VAL A 590 -7.37 5.56 9.85
C VAL A 590 -8.34 6.51 9.12
N SER A 591 -8.22 6.63 7.80
CA SER A 591 -9.12 7.47 7.00
C SER A 591 -10.55 6.93 7.01
N ASN A 592 -10.74 5.61 6.94
CA ASN A 592 -12.07 5.01 7.02
C ASN A 592 -12.74 5.29 8.35
N ARG A 593 -12.00 5.18 9.47
CA ARG A 593 -12.50 5.50 10.82
C ARG A 593 -12.95 6.96 10.92
N LEU A 594 -12.11 7.88 10.47
CA LEU A 594 -12.40 9.33 10.50
C LEU A 594 -13.68 9.66 9.71
N ILE A 595 -13.77 9.18 8.47
CA ILE A 595 -14.87 9.50 7.56
C ILE A 595 -16.14 8.75 7.98
N SER A 596 -16.08 7.46 8.27
CA SER A 596 -17.26 6.65 8.66
C SER A 596 -17.92 7.18 9.94
N ALA A 597 -17.13 7.63 10.92
CA ALA A 597 -17.67 8.23 12.14
C ALA A 597 -18.55 9.46 11.84
N CYS A 598 -18.20 10.26 10.84
CA CYS A 598 -18.98 11.42 10.39
C CYS A 598 -20.38 11.04 9.89
N PHE A 599 -20.59 9.81 9.42
CA PHE A 599 -21.91 9.30 8.99
C PHE A 599 -22.66 8.55 10.09
N ALA A 600 -21.99 8.19 11.20
CA ALA A 600 -22.57 7.46 12.33
C ALA A 600 -23.19 8.37 13.40
N MET A 601 -23.47 9.66 13.11
CA MET A 601 -23.93 10.65 14.10
C MET A 601 -25.22 10.32 14.86
N ASN A 602 -26.06 9.38 14.39
CA ASN A 602 -27.23 8.94 15.16
C ASN A 602 -26.90 7.96 16.27
N ASP A 603 -25.77 7.26 16.16
CA ASP A 603 -25.30 6.32 17.16
C ASP A 603 -23.90 6.75 17.61
N MET A 604 -23.91 7.61 18.62
CA MET A 604 -22.69 8.17 19.16
C MET A 604 -21.76 7.16 19.83
N ASN A 605 -22.26 6.00 20.27
CA ASN A 605 -21.38 4.94 20.78
C ASN A 605 -20.58 4.36 19.62
N THR A 606 -21.28 3.99 18.54
CA THR A 606 -20.65 3.51 17.30
C THR A 606 -19.66 4.53 16.74
N ALA A 607 -20.03 5.81 16.66
CA ALA A 607 -19.15 6.86 16.13
C ALA A 607 -17.85 7.01 16.97
N VAL A 608 -17.94 6.96 18.31
CA VAL A 608 -16.77 7.06 19.18
C VAL A 608 -15.92 5.79 19.14
N GLU A 609 -16.53 4.61 19.09
CA GLU A 609 -15.80 3.34 18.93
C GLU A 609 -15.02 3.31 17.61
N MET A 610 -15.63 3.77 16.51
CA MET A 610 -14.97 3.92 15.20
C MET A 610 -13.76 4.85 15.29
N LEU A 611 -13.92 6.05 15.87
CA LEU A 611 -12.80 7.02 16.00
C LEU A 611 -11.67 6.48 16.89
N ASN A 612 -12.00 5.74 17.95
CA ASN A 612 -10.98 5.16 18.81
C ASN A 612 -10.12 4.12 18.07
N GLY A 613 -10.77 3.27 17.27
CA GLY A 613 -10.14 2.16 16.54
C GLY A 613 -9.42 1.16 17.46
N ASP A 614 -8.37 0.53 16.93
CA ASP A 614 -7.62 -0.51 17.64
C ASP A 614 -6.97 0.03 18.94
N PRO A 615 -7.15 -0.64 20.10
CA PRO A 615 -6.47 -0.28 21.34
C PRO A 615 -4.94 -0.43 21.28
N HIS A 616 -4.40 -1.26 20.38
CA HIS A 616 -2.95 -1.46 20.28
C HIS A 616 -2.26 -0.20 19.70
N PRO A 617 -1.11 0.21 20.26
CA PRO A 617 -0.34 1.30 19.70
C PRO A 617 0.22 0.91 18.34
N VAL A 618 0.25 1.88 17.42
CA VAL A 618 0.88 1.70 16.11
C VAL A 618 2.40 1.76 16.29
N ASP A 619 3.09 0.75 15.77
CA ASP A 619 4.55 0.78 15.63
C ASP A 619 4.93 1.55 14.35
N TRP A 620 5.12 2.86 14.51
CA TRP A 620 5.46 3.76 13.41
C TRP A 620 6.81 3.46 12.76
N GLU A 621 7.74 2.84 13.48
CA GLU A 621 9.09 2.53 13.00
C GLU A 621 9.12 1.23 12.16
N ALA A 622 8.18 0.32 12.41
CA ALA A 622 8.05 -0.92 11.66
C ALA A 622 7.31 -0.79 10.32
N LEU A 623 6.69 0.37 10.04
CA LEU A 623 5.92 0.59 8.82
C LEU A 623 6.77 0.40 7.56
N CYS A 624 6.14 -0.16 6.53
CA CYS A 624 6.76 -0.47 5.25
C CYS A 624 6.04 0.27 4.12
N ASP A 625 6.83 0.80 3.19
CA ASP A 625 6.31 1.28 1.90
C ASP A 625 6.39 0.17 0.86
N ASN A 626 5.23 -0.25 0.35
CA ASN A 626 5.13 -1.26 -0.70
C ASN A 626 4.76 -0.66 -2.06
N ARG A 627 4.64 0.67 -2.17
CA ARG A 627 4.24 1.36 -3.41
C ARG A 627 5.31 1.24 -4.49
N ASP A 628 4.89 0.85 -5.69
CA ASP A 628 5.75 0.77 -6.86
C ASP A 628 5.69 2.06 -7.67
N LEU A 629 6.60 3.00 -7.39
CA LEU A 629 6.68 4.27 -8.12
C LEU A 629 7.47 4.14 -9.44
N ASN A 630 7.88 2.94 -9.84
CA ASN A 630 8.66 2.71 -11.05
C ASN A 630 7.81 2.17 -12.22
N VAL A 631 6.47 2.16 -12.08
CA VAL A 631 5.53 1.75 -13.14
C VAL A 631 5.50 2.70 -14.34
N ILE A 632 5.93 3.95 -14.18
CA ILE A 632 6.13 4.93 -15.26
C ILE A 632 7.63 5.20 -15.41
N ASP A 633 8.15 5.01 -16.62
CA ASP A 633 9.56 5.25 -16.91
C ASP A 633 9.97 6.71 -16.58
N ASN A 634 11.00 6.87 -15.76
CA ASN A 634 11.66 8.18 -15.63
C ASN A 634 12.38 8.46 -16.94
N LEU A 635 12.19 9.59 -17.61
CA LEU A 635 12.99 9.96 -18.79
C LEU A 635 14.01 11.06 -18.51
N ASN A 636 13.97 11.67 -17.33
CA ASN A 636 14.85 12.76 -16.93
C ASN A 636 16.30 12.27 -16.73
N PRO A 637 17.28 13.20 -16.75
CA PRO A 637 18.69 12.86 -16.69
C PRO A 637 19.09 12.08 -15.43
N GLU A 638 18.44 12.31 -14.29
CA GLU A 638 18.83 11.70 -13.02
C GLU A 638 18.76 10.16 -13.05
N PRO A 639 19.70 9.47 -12.36
CA PRO A 639 19.65 8.01 -12.26
C PRO A 639 18.32 7.55 -11.67
N THR A 640 17.58 6.72 -12.42
CA THR A 640 16.22 6.30 -12.08
C THR A 640 16.11 5.74 -10.67
N GLN A 641 16.96 4.78 -10.31
CA GLN A 641 16.91 4.14 -8.99
C GLN A 641 17.10 5.13 -7.83
N LYS A 642 18.06 6.06 -7.95
CA LYS A 642 18.30 7.09 -6.93
C LYS A 642 17.10 8.03 -6.83
N LYS A 643 16.58 8.48 -7.98
CA LYS A 643 15.44 9.40 -8.06
C LYS A 643 14.17 8.79 -7.48
N ILE A 644 13.83 7.56 -7.86
CA ILE A 644 12.66 6.83 -7.33
C ILE A 644 12.80 6.60 -5.84
N LYS A 645 13.98 6.20 -5.35
CA LYS A 645 14.21 6.02 -3.92
C LYS A 645 13.99 7.31 -3.13
N THR A 646 14.57 8.43 -3.58
CA THR A 646 14.33 9.74 -2.94
C THR A 646 12.85 10.11 -2.92
N LEU A 647 12.15 9.91 -4.04
CA LEU A 647 10.71 10.18 -4.14
C LEU A 647 9.89 9.27 -3.22
N GLN A 648 10.22 7.98 -3.14
CA GLN A 648 9.60 7.04 -2.21
C GLN A 648 9.82 7.49 -0.77
N ASP A 649 11.07 7.73 -0.36
CA ASP A 649 11.41 8.14 1.01
C ASP A 649 10.66 9.42 1.45
N GLU A 650 10.62 10.45 0.59
CA GLU A 650 9.90 11.70 0.85
C GLU A 650 8.39 11.50 0.97
N THR A 651 7.78 10.83 -0.01
CA THR A 651 6.32 10.64 -0.05
C THR A 651 5.83 9.62 0.96
N PHE A 652 6.69 8.69 1.38
CA PHE A 652 6.42 7.73 2.44
C PHE A 652 6.34 8.44 3.78
N LYS A 653 7.31 9.30 4.05
CA LYS A 653 7.32 10.13 5.26
C LYS A 653 6.08 11.04 5.34
N GLU A 654 5.75 11.72 4.25
CA GLU A 654 4.53 12.55 4.16
C GLU A 654 3.26 11.74 4.45
N MET A 655 3.16 10.52 3.92
CA MET A 655 2.02 9.63 4.16
C MET A 655 1.95 9.15 5.61
N ILE A 656 3.10 8.84 6.25
CA ILE A 656 3.17 8.53 7.69
C ILE A 656 2.67 9.72 8.51
N ASP A 657 3.20 10.92 8.25
CA ASP A 657 2.85 12.11 9.02
C ASP A 657 1.37 12.48 8.87
N ALA A 658 0.81 12.34 7.67
CA ALA A 658 -0.60 12.54 7.40
C ALA A 658 -1.48 11.50 8.11
N THR A 659 -1.07 10.24 8.13
CA THR A 659 -1.77 9.16 8.84
C THR A 659 -1.75 9.41 10.34
N LYS A 660 -0.58 9.78 10.89
CA LYS A 660 -0.39 10.07 12.31
C LYS A 660 -1.21 11.26 12.76
N LEU A 661 -1.24 12.35 11.99
CA LEU A 661 -2.08 13.51 12.31
C LEU A 661 -3.57 13.14 12.37
N ARG A 662 -4.07 12.39 11.37
CA ARG A 662 -5.46 11.91 11.38
C ARG A 662 -5.74 10.97 12.55
N GLN A 663 -4.82 10.05 12.87
CA GLN A 663 -4.98 9.13 13.99
C GLN A 663 -5.03 9.86 15.34
N LEU A 664 -4.14 10.83 15.56
CA LEU A 664 -4.13 11.65 16.76
C LEU A 664 -5.42 12.46 16.89
N LEU A 665 -5.91 13.04 15.79
CA LEU A 665 -7.20 13.72 15.76
C LEU A 665 -8.35 12.80 16.15
N CYS A 666 -8.41 11.59 15.57
CA CYS A 666 -9.45 10.59 15.91
C CYS A 666 -9.40 10.21 17.40
N LYS A 667 -8.21 9.89 17.92
CA LYS A 667 -8.01 9.50 19.33
C LYS A 667 -8.30 10.65 20.30
N PHE A 668 -8.03 11.89 19.90
CA PHE A 668 -8.37 13.08 20.69
C PHE A 668 -9.89 13.24 20.81
N VAL A 669 -10.62 13.20 19.68
CA VAL A 669 -12.09 13.28 19.68
C VAL A 669 -12.73 12.12 20.45
N ALA A 670 -12.29 10.89 20.21
CA ALA A 670 -12.83 9.70 20.89
C ALA A 670 -12.54 9.69 22.40
N GLY A 671 -11.40 10.27 22.82
CA GLY A 671 -10.97 10.30 24.21
C GLY A 671 -11.99 10.90 25.17
N LEU A 672 -12.79 11.86 24.71
CA LEU A 672 -13.73 12.61 25.55
C LEU A 672 -14.89 11.75 26.10
N ARG A 673 -15.28 10.66 25.44
CA ARG A 673 -16.42 9.79 25.86
C ARG A 673 -15.99 8.41 26.35
N PHE A 674 -14.74 8.01 26.19
CA PHE A 674 -14.29 6.67 26.54
C PHE A 674 -14.29 6.46 28.07
N ALA A 675 -14.92 5.36 28.53
CA ALA A 675 -15.29 5.09 29.92
C ALA A 675 -14.13 4.94 30.95
N ASN A 676 -12.89 5.29 30.57
CA ASN A 676 -11.70 5.21 31.44
C ASN A 676 -10.68 6.32 31.11
N THR A 677 -11.08 7.40 30.43
CA THR A 677 -10.16 8.51 30.12
C THR A 677 -9.97 9.39 31.35
N THR A 678 -8.74 9.45 31.87
CA THR A 678 -8.39 10.40 32.93
C THR A 678 -8.06 11.79 32.37
N PRO A 679 -8.12 12.85 33.19
CA PRO A 679 -7.69 14.18 32.80
C PRO A 679 -6.25 14.22 32.23
N GLU A 680 -5.34 13.45 32.81
CA GLU A 680 -3.94 13.35 32.37
C GLU A 680 -3.82 12.69 31.00
N ASN A 681 -4.58 11.61 30.77
CA ASN A 681 -4.60 10.93 29.48
C ASN A 681 -5.18 11.83 28.37
N MET A 682 -6.18 12.64 28.69
CA MET A 682 -6.77 13.59 27.74
C MET A 682 -5.80 14.74 27.43
N GLU A 683 -5.11 15.26 28.44
CA GLU A 683 -4.08 16.29 28.27
C GLU A 683 -2.91 15.77 27.42
N GLN A 684 -2.45 14.55 27.67
CA GLN A 684 -1.40 13.91 26.88
C GLN A 684 -1.78 13.81 25.39
N LYS A 685 -3.01 13.39 25.08
CA LYS A 685 -3.53 13.35 23.70
C LYS A 685 -3.54 14.74 23.05
N ARG A 686 -3.91 15.79 23.81
CA ARG A 686 -3.88 17.17 23.34
C ARG A 686 -2.46 17.59 22.98
N ILE A 687 -1.50 17.35 23.87
CA ILE A 687 -0.08 17.68 23.65
C ILE A 687 0.45 16.95 22.41
N GLU A 688 0.22 15.64 22.29
CA GLU A 688 0.68 14.84 21.14
C GLU A 688 0.11 15.37 19.82
N LEU A 689 -1.19 15.67 19.77
CA LEU A 689 -1.83 16.24 18.58
C LEU A 689 -1.25 17.62 18.24
N THR A 690 -1.05 18.48 19.25
CA THR A 690 -0.54 19.85 19.07
C THR A 690 0.90 19.81 18.54
N THR A 691 1.77 19.04 19.20
CA THR A 691 3.18 18.91 18.80
C THR A 691 3.31 18.34 17.39
N HIS A 692 2.50 17.33 17.03
CA HIS A 692 2.55 16.76 15.68
C HIS A 692 1.93 17.68 14.62
N LEU A 693 0.90 18.46 14.97
CA LEU A 693 0.33 19.49 14.09
C LEU A 693 1.36 20.59 13.79
N ASP A 694 2.02 21.13 14.82
CA ASP A 694 3.05 22.16 14.68
C ASP A 694 4.19 21.65 13.80
N TYR A 695 4.66 20.42 14.06
CA TYR A 695 5.64 19.74 13.21
C TYR A 695 5.19 19.65 11.74
N CYS A 696 3.92 19.28 11.49
CA CYS A 696 3.38 19.20 10.14
C CYS A 696 3.32 20.57 9.46
N MET A 697 2.92 21.61 10.19
CA MET A 697 2.83 22.97 9.65
C MET A 697 4.22 23.56 9.32
N GLU A 698 5.23 23.26 10.14
CA GLU A 698 6.61 23.67 9.90
C GLU A 698 7.27 22.91 8.74
N THR A 699 7.00 21.60 8.64
CA THR A 699 7.64 20.73 7.63
C THR A 699 6.97 20.82 6.26
N TYR A 700 5.64 20.92 6.22
CA TYR A 700 4.85 20.85 5.00
C TYR A 700 4.12 22.18 4.76
N PRO A 701 4.63 23.04 3.86
CA PRO A 701 3.99 24.32 3.59
C PRO A 701 2.60 24.12 2.98
N GLU A 702 1.72 25.11 3.15
CA GLU A 702 0.34 25.10 2.63
C GLU A 702 0.25 24.82 1.11
N ASN A 703 1.32 25.08 0.34
CA ASN A 703 1.36 24.96 -1.13
C ASN A 703 0.16 25.68 -1.78
N ARG A 704 0.02 27.00 -1.51
CA ARG A 704 -1.09 27.82 -2.02
C ARG A 704 -1.20 27.84 -3.54
N GLU A 705 -0.07 27.73 -4.23
CA GLU A 705 0.01 27.67 -5.70
C GLU A 705 -0.40 26.31 -6.25
N ARG A 706 -0.59 25.29 -5.39
CA ARG A 706 -1.01 23.92 -5.73
C ARG A 706 -0.14 23.30 -6.83
N LYS A 707 1.16 23.62 -6.79
CA LYS A 707 2.11 23.10 -7.77
C LYS A 707 2.23 21.59 -7.56
N PRO A 708 1.93 20.77 -8.58
CA PRO A 708 2.09 19.33 -8.47
C PRO A 708 3.57 18.97 -8.44
N ARG A 709 3.89 17.78 -7.95
CA ARG A 709 5.25 17.26 -7.99
C ARG A 709 5.73 17.15 -9.45
N ARG A 710 6.98 17.56 -9.69
CA ARG A 710 7.61 17.54 -11.02
C ARG A 710 7.60 16.15 -11.64
N ASP A 711 7.83 15.13 -10.82
CA ASP A 711 7.98 13.75 -11.27
C ASP A 711 6.64 13.11 -11.61
N LEU A 712 6.47 12.63 -12.84
CA LEU A 712 5.27 11.91 -13.31
C LEU A 712 5.04 10.58 -12.55
N GLN A 713 6.08 10.05 -11.92
CA GLN A 713 6.05 8.87 -11.05
C GLN A 713 5.47 9.12 -9.67
N ALA A 714 5.34 10.39 -9.27
CA ALA A 714 4.88 10.69 -7.92
C ALA A 714 3.50 10.10 -7.64
N PRO A 715 3.23 9.66 -6.41
CA PRO A 715 1.89 9.24 -6.04
C PRO A 715 0.91 10.42 -6.08
N THR A 716 -0.39 10.12 -5.95
CA THR A 716 -1.39 11.17 -5.71
C THR A 716 -0.99 11.97 -4.48
N ASP A 717 -1.04 13.30 -4.59
CA ASP A 717 -0.64 14.20 -3.52
C ASP A 717 -1.47 13.94 -2.26
N MET A 718 -0.82 13.82 -1.10
CA MET A 718 -1.45 13.65 0.21
C MET A 718 -2.12 14.93 0.72
N ARG A 719 -1.76 16.09 0.13
CA ARG A 719 -2.22 17.43 0.52
C ARG A 719 -2.08 17.71 2.02
N LEU A 720 -1.07 17.13 2.67
CA LEU A 720 -0.86 17.25 4.12
C LEU A 720 -0.68 18.71 4.53
N GLY A 721 0.13 19.48 3.81
CA GLY A 721 0.31 20.90 4.06
C GLY A 721 -1.02 21.68 4.01
N GLN A 722 -1.88 21.39 3.03
CA GLN A 722 -3.20 22.02 2.93
C GLN A 722 -4.13 21.60 4.06
N PHE A 723 -4.12 20.33 4.45
CA PHE A 723 -4.94 19.82 5.55
C PHE A 723 -4.49 20.39 6.90
N ALA A 724 -3.19 20.41 7.19
CA ALA A 724 -2.64 20.93 8.46
C ALA A 724 -2.92 22.44 8.63
N HIS A 725 -2.86 23.21 7.54
CA HIS A 725 -3.14 24.65 7.54
C HIS A 725 -4.62 25.01 7.34
N SER A 726 -5.49 24.03 7.07
CA SER A 726 -6.91 24.25 6.77
C SER A 726 -7.68 24.94 7.91
N GLY A 727 -7.26 24.74 9.16
CA GLY A 727 -7.99 25.17 10.34
C GLY A 727 -8.90 24.08 10.94
N ILE A 728 -9.05 22.91 10.31
CA ILE A 728 -9.93 21.83 10.83
C ILE A 728 -9.43 21.30 12.18
N VAL A 729 -8.15 20.95 12.27
CA VAL A 729 -7.56 20.39 13.50
C VAL A 729 -7.64 21.42 14.62
N GLN A 730 -7.31 22.68 14.32
CA GLN A 730 -7.35 23.81 15.23
C GLN A 730 -8.78 24.10 15.71
N PHE A 731 -9.77 24.01 14.82
CA PHE A 731 -11.18 24.13 15.15
C PHE A 731 -11.63 23.06 16.15
N VAL A 732 -11.30 21.78 15.91
CA VAL A 732 -11.62 20.68 16.83
C VAL A 732 -10.93 20.86 18.17
N MET A 733 -9.64 21.25 18.18
CA MET A 733 -8.91 21.54 19.42
C MET A 733 -9.56 22.69 20.21
N LYS A 734 -10.00 23.75 19.53
CA LYS A 734 -10.70 24.88 20.17
C LYS A 734 -12.04 24.47 20.77
N MET A 735 -12.81 23.63 20.07
CA MET A 735 -14.06 23.09 20.60
C MET A 735 -13.86 22.25 21.86
N MET A 736 -12.72 21.59 21.97
CA MET A 736 -12.38 20.68 23.06
C MET A 736 -11.40 21.29 24.08
N GLU A 737 -11.23 22.61 24.09
CA GLU A 737 -10.29 23.30 24.98
C GLU A 737 -10.57 23.02 26.47
N GLY A 738 -11.86 22.98 26.84
CA GLY A 738 -12.33 22.65 28.19
C GLY A 738 -12.45 21.16 28.52
N ALA A 739 -12.06 20.24 27.61
CA ALA A 739 -12.28 18.81 27.76
C ALA A 739 -11.68 18.21 29.04
N VAL A 740 -10.45 18.59 29.39
CA VAL A 740 -9.75 18.09 30.59
C VAL A 740 -10.50 18.47 31.86
N GLU A 741 -10.98 19.71 31.94
CA GLU A 741 -11.72 20.17 33.13
C GLU A 741 -13.12 19.58 33.19
N LEU A 742 -13.79 19.36 32.04
CA LEU A 742 -15.07 18.65 31.98
C LEU A 742 -14.97 17.23 32.53
N ILE A 743 -13.88 16.50 32.21
CA ILE A 743 -13.61 15.17 32.78
C ILE A 743 -13.42 15.27 34.29
N ARG A 744 -12.60 16.22 34.77
CA ARG A 744 -12.40 16.43 36.22
C ARG A 744 -13.69 16.72 36.98
N ILE A 745 -14.56 17.55 36.39
CA ILE A 745 -15.85 17.88 37.00
C ILE A 745 -16.76 16.64 37.03
N HIS A 746 -16.78 15.86 35.96
CA HIS A 746 -17.55 14.63 35.89
C HIS A 746 -17.09 13.60 36.93
N ASP A 747 -15.78 13.35 37.01
CA ASP A 747 -15.17 12.41 37.98
C ASP A 747 -15.49 12.80 39.43
N LYS A 748 -15.35 14.10 39.77
CA LYS A 748 -15.74 14.65 41.08
C LYS A 748 -17.22 14.40 41.36
N MET A 749 -18.09 14.55 40.36
CA MET A 749 -19.53 14.33 40.54
C MET A 749 -19.94 12.87 40.71
N GLU A 750 -19.24 11.95 40.07
CA GLU A 750 -19.56 10.52 40.12
C GLU A 750 -18.99 9.84 41.36
N HIS A 751 -17.82 10.27 41.83
CA HIS A 751 -17.06 9.56 42.86
C HIS A 751 -16.99 10.26 44.23
N ASP A 752 -17.09 11.60 44.28
CA ASP A 752 -17.00 12.31 45.56
C ASP A 752 -18.37 12.44 46.23
N THR A 753 -18.39 12.44 47.57
CA THR A 753 -19.60 12.78 48.33
C THR A 753 -19.76 14.31 48.39
N ILE A 754 -20.40 14.89 47.37
CA ILE A 754 -20.61 16.34 47.24
C ILE A 754 -21.96 16.81 47.79
N LYS A 755 -22.00 18.06 48.28
CA LYS A 755 -23.25 18.71 48.71
C LYS A 755 -24.03 19.23 47.50
N VAL A 756 -25.33 19.49 47.70
CA VAL A 756 -26.22 20.03 46.64
C VAL A 756 -25.70 21.36 46.08
N GLU A 757 -25.27 22.28 46.96
CA GLU A 757 -24.71 23.60 46.58
C GLU A 757 -23.43 23.45 45.74
N ASP A 758 -22.55 22.51 46.12
CA ASP A 758 -21.31 22.23 45.38
C ASP A 758 -21.60 21.58 44.01
N ALA A 759 -22.64 20.74 43.92
CA ALA A 759 -23.06 20.12 42.67
C ALA A 759 -23.70 21.13 41.68
N GLU A 760 -24.46 22.11 42.18
CA GLU A 760 -24.98 23.22 41.38
C GLU A 760 -23.84 24.10 40.83
N GLU A 761 -22.86 24.43 41.67
CA GLU A 761 -21.68 25.20 41.26
C GLU A 761 -20.81 24.46 40.24
N LEU A 762 -20.57 23.16 40.43
CA LEU A 762 -19.85 22.32 39.45
C LEU A 762 -20.60 22.22 38.11
N THR A 763 -21.94 22.21 38.11
CA THR A 763 -22.73 22.24 36.87
C THR A 763 -22.53 23.57 36.14
N LYS A 764 -22.46 24.69 36.87
CA LYS A 764 -22.19 26.01 36.29
C LYS A 764 -20.76 26.10 35.74
N GLN A 765 -19.77 25.60 36.48
CA GLN A 765 -18.38 25.52 36.03
C GLN A 765 -18.24 24.69 34.76
N ALA A 766 -18.96 23.57 34.65
CA ALA A 766 -18.97 22.75 33.44
C ALA A 766 -19.53 23.52 32.22
N MET A 767 -20.55 24.35 32.41
CA MET A 767 -21.09 25.22 31.36
C MET A 767 -20.07 26.28 30.91
N GLU A 768 -19.26 26.81 31.83
CA GLU A 768 -18.20 27.79 31.53
C GLU A 768 -17.03 27.20 30.71
N GLN A 769 -16.88 25.86 30.69
CA GLN A 769 -15.87 25.16 29.87
C GLN A 769 -16.28 24.97 28.40
N LEU A 770 -17.52 25.29 28.03
CA LEU A 770 -17.98 25.17 26.64
C LEU A 770 -17.37 26.27 25.76
N PRO A 771 -17.12 26.00 24.47
CA PRO A 771 -16.62 27.02 23.54
C PRO A 771 -17.63 28.15 23.34
N LYS A 772 -17.16 29.30 22.85
CA LYS A 772 -18.04 30.43 22.50
C LYS A 772 -18.48 30.37 21.03
N PRO A 773 -19.75 30.69 20.70
CA PRO A 773 -20.23 30.69 19.31
C PRO A 773 -19.42 31.59 18.37
N GLU A 774 -18.90 32.71 18.87
CA GLU A 774 -18.10 33.66 18.08
C GLU A 774 -16.76 33.06 17.63
N ASP A 775 -16.10 32.32 18.52
CA ASP A 775 -14.84 31.62 18.23
C ASP A 775 -15.05 30.56 17.14
N LEU A 776 -16.13 29.76 17.27
CA LEU A 776 -16.49 28.74 16.27
C LEU A 776 -16.79 29.38 14.92
N SER A 777 -17.51 30.51 14.92
CA SER A 777 -17.86 31.25 13.71
C SER A 777 -16.64 31.83 13.00
N GLN A 778 -15.56 32.17 13.72
CA GLN A 778 -14.32 32.66 13.11
C GLN A 778 -13.59 31.54 12.35
N PHE A 779 -13.42 30.37 12.99
CA PHE A 779 -12.79 29.21 12.35
C PHE A 779 -13.58 28.73 11.13
N LEU A 780 -14.90 28.54 11.29
CA LEU A 780 -15.76 28.05 10.22
C LEU A 780 -15.85 29.00 9.03
N ARG A 781 -15.78 30.32 9.25
CA ARG A 781 -15.69 31.31 8.15
C ARG A 781 -14.43 31.14 7.31
N GLY A 782 -13.30 30.75 7.92
CA GLY A 782 -12.07 30.46 7.19
C GLY A 782 -12.09 29.14 6.41
N LEU A 783 -12.95 28.19 6.83
CA LEU A 783 -13.09 26.86 6.22
C LEU A 783 -14.07 26.82 5.05
N VAL A 784 -15.00 27.78 4.96
CA VAL A 784 -15.94 27.86 3.84
C VAL A 784 -15.24 28.54 2.66
N PRO A 785 -15.23 27.93 1.46
CA PRO A 785 -14.67 28.55 0.26
C PRO A 785 -15.25 29.95 0.02
N SER A 786 -14.39 30.92 -0.33
CA SER A 786 -14.84 32.23 -0.82
C SER A 786 -15.35 32.12 -2.27
N GLU A 787 -16.06 33.15 -2.71
CA GLU A 787 -16.82 33.25 -3.97
C GLU A 787 -16.21 32.52 -5.20
N LEU A 788 -17.11 32.09 -6.09
CA LEU A 788 -16.81 31.33 -7.28
C LEU A 788 -15.96 32.12 -8.28
N ASN A 789 -14.66 31.82 -8.39
CA ASN A 789 -13.76 32.44 -9.38
C ASN A 789 -13.88 31.75 -10.75
N ALA A 790 -14.92 32.11 -11.49
CA ALA A 790 -15.20 31.55 -12.83
C ALA A 790 -14.23 32.01 -13.94
N GLU A 791 -13.28 32.90 -13.65
CA GLU A 791 -12.32 33.40 -14.65
C GLU A 791 -11.12 32.47 -14.85
N LYS A 792 -10.82 31.61 -13.87
CA LYS A 792 -9.69 30.67 -13.93
C LYS A 792 -10.14 29.31 -14.49
N PRO A 793 -9.49 28.75 -15.53
CA PRO A 793 -9.78 27.38 -15.97
C PRO A 793 -9.60 26.34 -14.85
N PHE A 794 -10.32 25.23 -14.95
CA PHE A 794 -10.29 24.12 -13.99
C PHE A 794 -10.65 24.49 -12.53
N PHE A 795 -11.25 25.64 -12.22
CA PHE A 795 -11.46 26.07 -10.82
C PHE A 795 -12.38 25.16 -9.96
N VAL A 796 -13.18 24.28 -10.57
CA VAL A 796 -14.21 23.49 -9.84
C VAL A 796 -13.60 22.48 -8.87
N HIS A 797 -12.53 21.77 -9.24
CA HIS A 797 -11.90 20.79 -8.36
C HIS A 797 -11.30 21.45 -7.10
N ASP A 798 -10.81 22.68 -7.24
CA ASP A 798 -10.28 23.48 -6.15
C ASP A 798 -11.36 23.81 -5.11
N LEU A 799 -12.56 24.19 -5.59
CA LEU A 799 -13.73 24.45 -4.76
C LEU A 799 -14.29 23.17 -4.14
N LEU A 800 -14.37 22.08 -4.90
CA LEU A 800 -14.82 20.77 -4.39
C LEU A 800 -13.96 20.28 -3.22
N TYR A 801 -12.65 20.45 -3.32
CA TYR A 801 -11.73 20.12 -2.22
C TYR A 801 -12.05 20.94 -0.96
N GLN A 802 -12.19 22.27 -1.10
CA GLN A 802 -12.50 23.15 0.03
C GLN A 802 -13.91 22.86 0.62
N CYS A 803 -14.90 22.56 -0.22
CA CYS A 803 -16.22 22.10 0.23
C CYS A 803 -16.13 20.78 1.01
N GLY A 804 -15.29 19.83 0.57
CA GLY A 804 -15.03 18.59 1.29
C GLY A 804 -14.40 18.82 2.67
N GLN A 805 -13.41 19.70 2.76
CA GLN A 805 -12.80 20.12 4.03
C GLN A 805 -13.84 20.78 4.96
N SER A 806 -14.68 21.66 4.43
CA SER A 806 -15.79 22.29 5.16
C SER A 806 -16.80 21.27 5.68
N ALA A 807 -17.21 20.31 4.83
CA ALA A 807 -18.13 19.24 5.20
C ALA A 807 -17.57 18.35 6.31
N LEU A 808 -16.29 17.97 6.22
CA LEU A 808 -15.60 17.20 7.25
C LEU A 808 -15.54 17.97 8.58
N ALA A 809 -15.21 19.27 8.55
CA ALA A 809 -15.17 20.12 9.74
C ALA A 809 -16.54 20.24 10.42
N VAL A 810 -17.60 20.46 9.64
CA VAL A 810 -18.97 20.54 10.17
C VAL A 810 -19.39 19.20 10.79
N ALA A 811 -19.08 18.07 10.16
CA ALA A 811 -19.41 16.76 10.69
C ALA A 811 -18.65 16.42 11.98
N LEU A 812 -17.33 16.65 12.01
CA LEU A 812 -16.52 16.48 13.23
C LEU A 812 -16.97 17.40 14.36
N GLY A 813 -17.26 18.67 14.05
CA GLY A 813 -17.84 19.59 15.03
C GLY A 813 -19.18 19.11 15.56
N GLY A 814 -20.03 18.53 14.70
CA GLY A 814 -21.30 17.91 15.11
C GLY A 814 -21.09 16.79 16.12
N ILE A 815 -20.15 15.88 15.85
CA ILE A 815 -19.78 14.78 16.78
C ILE A 815 -19.29 15.36 18.12
N VAL A 816 -18.35 16.31 18.09
CA VAL A 816 -17.80 16.91 19.32
C VAL A 816 -18.90 17.59 20.15
N LEU A 817 -19.78 18.38 19.51
CA LEU A 817 -20.90 19.01 20.22
C LEU A 817 -21.85 17.98 20.83
N GLN A 818 -22.14 16.87 20.14
CA GLN A 818 -22.98 15.80 20.69
C GLN A 818 -22.34 15.13 21.91
N ILE A 819 -21.01 14.93 21.89
CA ILE A 819 -20.28 14.40 23.04
C ILE A 819 -20.37 15.39 24.21
N LEU A 820 -20.07 16.67 23.97
CA LEU A 820 -20.15 17.73 24.99
C LEU A 820 -21.57 17.83 25.58
N GLU A 821 -22.61 17.85 24.74
CA GLU A 821 -24.01 17.89 25.18
C GLU A 821 -24.35 16.67 26.04
N SER A 822 -23.85 15.49 25.68
CA SER A 822 -24.05 14.27 26.47
C SER A 822 -23.38 14.36 27.84
N ILE A 823 -22.15 14.88 27.92
CA ILE A 823 -21.42 15.06 29.19
C ILE A 823 -22.16 16.07 30.08
N ILE A 824 -22.48 17.24 29.55
CA ILE A 824 -23.19 18.29 30.30
C ILE A 824 -24.55 17.80 30.79
N ARG A 825 -25.30 17.07 29.95
CA ARG A 825 -26.57 16.46 30.35
C ARG A 825 -26.38 15.45 31.49
N ASN A 826 -25.34 14.62 31.43
CA ASN A 826 -25.04 13.65 32.49
C ASN A 826 -24.67 14.36 33.80
N THR A 827 -23.80 15.36 33.75
CA THR A 827 -23.43 16.22 34.90
C THR A 827 -24.67 16.88 35.53
N HIS A 828 -25.56 17.44 34.71
CA HIS A 828 -26.81 18.03 35.18
C HIS A 828 -27.75 17.00 35.84
N ASN A 829 -27.87 15.79 35.27
CA ASN A 829 -28.66 14.70 35.83
C ASN A 829 -28.07 14.20 37.16
N LEU A 830 -26.75 14.10 37.28
CA LEU A 830 -26.06 13.75 38.53
C LEU A 830 -26.36 14.77 39.63
N ALA A 831 -26.24 16.07 39.33
CA ALA A 831 -26.62 17.13 40.26
C ALA A 831 -28.10 17.04 40.69
N GLY A 832 -29.01 16.76 39.75
CA GLY A 832 -30.43 16.54 40.05
C GLY A 832 -30.69 15.32 40.96
N ASN A 833 -29.96 14.23 40.76
CA ASN A 833 -30.02 13.05 41.63
C ASN A 833 -29.51 13.36 43.05
N ILE A 834 -28.41 14.09 43.16
CA ILE A 834 -27.86 14.55 44.45
C ILE A 834 -28.87 15.45 45.19
N ALA A 835 -29.56 16.34 44.47
CA ALA A 835 -30.63 17.17 45.02
C ALA A 835 -31.85 16.34 45.49
N ALA A 836 -32.25 15.32 44.72
CA ALA A 836 -33.40 14.45 45.05
C ALA A 836 -33.18 13.58 46.30
N LEU A 837 -31.92 13.26 46.64
CA LEU A 837 -31.55 12.51 47.84
C LEU A 837 -31.67 13.33 49.15
N ASN A 838 -31.90 14.66 49.06
CA ASN A 838 -32.08 15.56 50.21
C ASN A 838 -33.46 16.28 50.16
N PRO A 839 -34.55 15.66 50.65
CA PRO A 839 -35.93 16.12 50.41
C PRO A 839 -36.37 17.35 51.25
N LYS A 840 -35.45 18.16 51.79
CA LYS A 840 -35.83 19.38 52.54
C LYS A 840 -36.03 20.56 51.58
N LYS A 841 -37.17 20.52 50.86
CA LYS A 841 -37.90 21.61 50.15
C LYS A 841 -38.12 21.31 48.66
N SER A 842 -39.26 20.74 48.29
CA SER A 842 -40.00 21.15 47.08
C SER A 842 -41.45 20.65 47.09
N ASN A 843 -42.31 21.40 47.80
CA ASN A 843 -43.74 21.42 47.49
C ASN A 843 -43.96 22.55 46.47
N LYS A 844 -43.77 22.27 45.19
CA LYS A 844 -44.33 23.06 44.08
C LYS A 844 -44.26 22.23 42.79
N LYS A 845 -45.43 22.00 42.18
CA LYS A 845 -45.55 21.54 40.79
C LYS A 845 -45.01 22.66 39.90
N GLU A 846 -43.72 22.68 39.64
CA GLU A 846 -43.11 23.56 38.65
C GLU A 846 -43.28 22.95 37.26
N LYS A 847 -43.67 23.80 36.29
CA LYS A 847 -43.67 23.46 34.87
C LYS A 847 -42.27 22.92 34.52
N LYS A 848 -42.18 21.92 33.64
CA LYS A 848 -40.91 21.52 33.01
C LYS A 848 -40.32 22.72 32.26
N GLU A 849 -39.60 23.59 32.95
CA GLU A 849 -38.69 24.53 32.30
C GLU A 849 -37.61 23.72 31.59
N LYS A 850 -37.26 24.12 30.37
CA LYS A 850 -36.18 23.47 29.63
C LYS A 850 -34.88 23.70 30.41
N ALA A 851 -34.08 22.66 30.57
CA ALA A 851 -32.82 22.76 31.29
C ALA A 851 -31.91 23.86 30.67
N PRO A 852 -31.18 24.62 31.49
CA PRO A 852 -30.47 25.83 31.04
C PRO A 852 -29.41 25.57 29.95
N TYR A 853 -28.83 24.37 29.92
CA TYR A 853 -27.85 23.99 28.89
C TYR A 853 -28.46 23.87 27.48
N VAL A 854 -29.77 23.65 27.37
CA VAL A 854 -30.44 23.44 26.06
C VAL A 854 -30.32 24.68 25.17
N ALA A 855 -30.44 25.89 25.73
CA ALA A 855 -30.30 27.13 24.97
C ALA A 855 -28.86 27.33 24.49
N VAL A 856 -27.87 27.08 25.35
CA VAL A 856 -26.45 27.19 25.00
C VAL A 856 -26.06 26.27 23.84
N PHE A 857 -26.52 25.01 23.86
CA PHE A 857 -26.28 24.09 22.74
C PHE A 857 -27.10 24.40 21.48
N GLN A 858 -28.15 25.22 21.57
CA GLN A 858 -28.80 25.76 20.37
C GLN A 858 -27.91 26.84 19.74
N ASP A 859 -27.40 27.77 20.54
CA ASP A 859 -26.49 28.82 20.09
C ASP A 859 -25.18 28.24 19.51
N LEU A 860 -24.65 27.16 20.09
CA LEU A 860 -23.45 26.49 19.60
C LEU A 860 -23.66 25.72 18.28
N ARG A 861 -24.90 25.35 17.92
CA ARG A 861 -25.20 24.72 16.63
C ARG A 861 -25.27 25.75 15.49
N ASP A 862 -25.58 27.01 15.78
CA ASP A 862 -25.81 28.03 14.76
C ASP A 862 -24.59 28.35 13.87
N PRO A 863 -23.35 28.41 14.39
CA PRO A 863 -22.15 28.52 13.55
C PRO A 863 -22.02 27.36 12.56
N LEU A 864 -22.25 26.12 13.01
CA LEU A 864 -22.19 24.93 12.16
C LEU A 864 -23.30 24.93 11.11
N ARG A 865 -24.53 25.31 11.49
CA ARG A 865 -25.66 25.49 10.54
C ARG A 865 -25.35 26.54 9.49
N THR A 866 -24.73 27.64 9.88
CA THR A 866 -24.37 28.73 8.96
C THR A 866 -23.31 28.27 7.96
N ALA A 867 -22.24 27.64 8.45
CA ALA A 867 -21.22 27.05 7.58
C ALA A 867 -21.80 25.98 6.65
N TRP A 868 -22.74 25.18 7.16
CA TRP A 868 -23.47 24.19 6.38
C TRP A 868 -24.29 24.80 5.24
N ARG A 869 -25.10 25.82 5.55
CA ARG A 869 -25.90 26.55 4.54
C ARG A 869 -25.02 27.21 3.49
N ASN A 870 -23.90 27.79 3.90
CA ASN A 870 -23.01 28.49 2.97
C ASN A 870 -22.36 27.53 1.96
N HIS A 871 -21.77 26.42 2.42
CA HIS A 871 -21.14 25.48 1.48
C HIS A 871 -22.17 24.73 0.63
N THR A 872 -23.34 24.38 1.18
CA THR A 872 -24.42 23.75 0.39
C THR A 872 -25.00 24.72 -0.65
N GLY A 873 -25.13 26.01 -0.30
CA GLY A 873 -25.46 27.07 -1.24
C GLY A 873 -24.49 27.14 -2.41
N LEU A 874 -23.19 27.17 -2.12
CA LEU A 874 -22.13 27.18 -3.14
C LEU A 874 -22.14 25.91 -4.02
N LEU A 875 -22.38 24.73 -3.43
CA LEU A 875 -22.51 23.47 -4.18
C LEU A 875 -23.70 23.50 -5.14
N ASN A 876 -24.84 24.09 -4.73
CA ASN A 876 -25.99 24.27 -5.59
C ASN A 876 -25.70 25.26 -6.72
N GLU A 877 -25.01 26.37 -6.43
CA GLU A 877 -24.55 27.33 -7.46
C GLU A 877 -23.60 26.68 -8.48
N LEU A 878 -22.67 25.85 -8.01
CA LEU A 878 -21.78 25.05 -8.85
C LEU A 878 -22.56 24.08 -9.73
N SER A 879 -23.53 23.35 -9.17
CA SER A 879 -24.39 22.43 -9.94
C SER A 879 -25.09 23.18 -11.08
N LEU A 880 -25.71 24.33 -10.77
CA LEU A 880 -26.38 25.16 -11.76
C LEU A 880 -25.42 25.72 -12.82
N LEU A 881 -24.15 25.95 -12.49
CA LEU A 881 -23.14 26.38 -13.45
C LEU A 881 -22.78 25.25 -14.41
N LEU A 882 -22.61 24.02 -13.90
CA LEU A 882 -22.27 22.84 -14.70
C LEU A 882 -23.41 22.41 -15.63
N ASP A 883 -24.67 22.64 -15.23
CA ASP A 883 -25.85 22.27 -16.01
C ASP A 883 -26.17 23.26 -17.15
N LYS A 884 -25.49 24.41 -17.22
CA LYS A 884 -25.70 25.40 -18.30
C LYS A 884 -25.07 24.95 -19.62
N GLU A 885 -25.78 25.22 -20.71
CA GLU A 885 -25.20 25.13 -22.05
C GLU A 885 -23.95 26.02 -22.16
N GLY A 886 -22.87 25.47 -22.73
CA GLY A 886 -21.58 26.15 -22.83
C GLY A 886 -20.74 26.16 -21.55
N ALA A 887 -21.09 25.40 -20.50
CA ALA A 887 -20.26 25.27 -19.29
C ALA A 887 -18.82 24.82 -19.61
N ALA A 888 -18.66 23.89 -20.55
CA ALA A 888 -17.36 23.42 -21.01
C ALA A 888 -16.45 24.54 -21.52
N GLU A 889 -16.99 25.50 -22.28
CA GLU A 889 -16.22 26.62 -22.85
C GLU A 889 -15.69 27.58 -21.78
N LYS A 890 -16.31 27.60 -20.59
CA LYS A 890 -15.87 28.41 -19.45
C LYS A 890 -14.87 27.67 -18.56
N LEU A 891 -14.97 26.35 -18.50
CA LEU A 891 -14.19 25.52 -17.59
C LEU A 891 -12.86 25.10 -18.18
N PHE A 892 -12.82 24.87 -19.49
CA PHE A 892 -11.67 24.31 -20.19
C PHE A 892 -11.11 25.30 -21.21
N PRO A 893 -9.77 25.43 -21.29
CA PRO A 893 -9.15 26.27 -22.29
C PRO A 893 -9.34 25.67 -23.69
N LYS A 894 -9.37 26.53 -24.72
CA LYS A 894 -9.33 26.06 -26.11
C LYS A 894 -7.90 25.66 -26.49
N ILE A 895 -7.76 24.56 -27.23
CA ILE A 895 -6.47 24.16 -27.83
C ILE A 895 -6.22 25.02 -29.07
N PRO A 896 -5.17 25.87 -29.09
CA PRO A 896 -4.88 26.71 -30.24
C PRO A 896 -4.30 25.91 -31.40
N LYS A 897 -4.79 26.15 -32.62
CA LYS A 897 -4.34 25.43 -33.82
C LYS A 897 -2.88 25.74 -34.17
N GLU A 898 -2.40 26.91 -33.77
CA GLU A 898 -1.01 27.33 -33.92
C GLU A 898 -0.02 26.50 -33.09
N HIS A 899 -0.47 25.77 -32.07
CA HIS A 899 0.39 24.85 -31.33
C HIS A 899 0.62 23.53 -32.08
N TRP A 900 -0.29 23.16 -33.00
CA TRP A 900 -0.35 21.85 -33.66
C TRP A 900 -0.57 22.02 -35.16
N LYS A 901 0.49 22.44 -35.87
CA LYS A 901 0.42 22.83 -37.29
C LYS A 901 0.64 21.67 -38.24
N ARG A 902 1.32 20.60 -37.79
CA ARG A 902 1.64 19.45 -38.62
C ARG A 902 0.39 18.61 -38.90
N GLU A 903 0.43 17.91 -40.03
CA GLU A 903 -0.70 17.15 -40.54
C GLU A 903 -1.17 16.07 -39.55
N GLY A 904 -2.47 16.08 -39.24
CA GLY A 904 -3.12 15.12 -38.35
C GLY A 904 -2.98 15.41 -36.85
N SER A 905 -2.06 16.29 -36.43
CA SER A 905 -1.81 16.57 -35.01
C SER A 905 -2.99 17.27 -34.33
N TYR A 906 -3.52 18.34 -34.94
CA TYR A 906 -4.63 19.10 -34.37
C TYR A 906 -5.91 18.27 -34.34
N GLU A 907 -6.18 17.52 -35.41
CA GLU A 907 -7.32 16.63 -35.51
C GLU A 907 -7.26 15.51 -34.47
N ALA A 908 -6.08 14.94 -34.21
CA ALA A 908 -5.90 13.93 -33.16
C ALA A 908 -6.26 14.48 -31.77
N LEU A 909 -5.76 15.67 -31.40
CA LEU A 909 -6.05 16.27 -30.10
C LEU A 909 -7.49 16.75 -29.94
N THR A 910 -8.13 17.17 -31.02
CA THR A 910 -9.50 17.70 -30.98
C THR A 910 -10.57 16.67 -31.32
N SER A 911 -10.18 15.45 -31.69
CA SER A 911 -11.09 14.35 -32.01
C SER A 911 -12.11 14.05 -30.90
N LEU A 912 -11.73 14.25 -29.63
CA LEU A 912 -12.56 13.99 -28.45
C LEU A 912 -12.95 15.27 -27.70
N HIS A 913 -12.92 16.43 -28.37
CA HIS A 913 -13.12 17.74 -27.73
C HIS A 913 -14.52 17.93 -27.13
N ASP A 914 -15.51 17.13 -27.54
CA ASP A 914 -16.85 17.13 -26.93
C ASP A 914 -16.95 16.12 -25.78
N GLU A 915 -16.34 14.94 -25.91
CA GLU A 915 -16.49 13.85 -24.94
C GLU A 915 -15.69 14.08 -23.65
N VAL A 916 -14.43 14.53 -23.78
CA VAL A 916 -13.52 14.69 -22.63
C VAL A 916 -14.02 15.76 -21.65
N PRO A 917 -14.40 16.98 -22.07
CA PRO A 917 -15.04 17.96 -21.19
C PRO A 917 -16.28 17.43 -20.48
N MET A 918 -17.15 16.73 -21.21
CA MET A 918 -18.40 16.20 -20.65
C MET A 918 -18.15 15.12 -19.61
N GLY A 919 -17.13 14.28 -19.83
CA GLY A 919 -16.66 13.32 -18.82
C GLY A 919 -16.21 14.00 -17.53
N VAL A 920 -15.39 15.06 -17.64
CA VAL A 920 -14.90 15.82 -16.47
C VAL A 920 -16.05 16.54 -15.76
N ILE A 921 -16.95 17.19 -16.50
CA ILE A 921 -18.15 17.84 -15.94
C ILE A 921 -19.03 16.84 -15.21
N SER A 922 -19.26 15.66 -15.79
CA SER A 922 -20.02 14.58 -15.14
C SER A 922 -19.34 14.11 -13.86
N GLY A 923 -18.01 14.03 -13.85
CA GLY A 923 -17.20 13.78 -12.65
C GLY A 923 -17.46 14.83 -11.56
N TYR A 924 -17.43 16.12 -11.91
CA TYR A 924 -17.75 17.20 -10.98
C TYR A 924 -19.18 17.14 -10.47
N GLN A 925 -20.16 16.92 -11.34
CA GLN A 925 -21.56 16.76 -10.94
C GLN A 925 -21.73 15.58 -9.95
N SER A 926 -21.05 14.45 -10.18
CA SER A 926 -21.05 13.33 -9.23
C SER A 926 -20.45 13.74 -7.89
N GLY A 927 -19.32 14.45 -7.87
CA GLY A 927 -18.69 14.93 -6.64
C GLY A 927 -19.58 15.90 -5.86
N ILE A 928 -20.24 16.84 -6.55
CA ILE A 928 -21.23 17.76 -5.96
C ILE A 928 -22.38 16.98 -5.36
N LYS A 929 -22.92 16.00 -6.09
CA LYS A 929 -24.02 15.16 -5.61
C LYS A 929 -23.64 14.35 -4.38
N ASP A 930 -22.45 13.74 -4.37
CA ASP A 930 -21.95 12.97 -3.23
C ASP A 930 -21.75 13.87 -2.01
N LEU A 931 -21.22 15.09 -2.20
CA LEU A 931 -21.09 16.10 -1.15
C LEU A 931 -22.45 16.57 -0.63
N LEU A 932 -23.38 16.95 -1.51
CA LEU A 932 -24.73 17.33 -1.13
C LEU A 932 -25.45 16.18 -0.41
N PHE A 933 -25.26 14.94 -0.86
CA PHE A 933 -25.77 13.76 -0.16
C PHE A 933 -25.11 13.57 1.19
N SER A 934 -23.79 13.75 1.33
CA SER A 934 -23.14 13.70 2.64
C SER A 934 -23.60 14.82 3.58
N SER A 935 -23.92 15.98 3.02
CA SER A 935 -24.45 17.14 3.72
C SER A 935 -25.95 17.04 4.01
N SER A 936 -26.72 16.19 3.32
CA SER A 936 -28.18 16.02 3.47
C SER A 936 -28.61 14.64 4.00
N GLY A 937 -27.71 13.66 3.99
CA GLY A 937 -27.96 12.25 4.17
C GLY A 937 -27.95 11.85 5.63
N HIS A 938 -29.17 11.74 6.18
CA HIS A 938 -29.57 10.77 7.20
C HIS A 938 -28.54 10.60 8.32
N ASN A 939 -28.60 11.53 9.28
CA ASN A 939 -28.31 11.41 10.73
C ASN A 939 -27.62 12.68 11.27
N GLY A 940 -26.73 13.29 10.46
CA GLY A 940 -26.01 14.50 10.83
C GLY A 940 -26.79 15.80 10.67
N ALA A 941 -27.29 16.04 9.45
CA ALA A 941 -28.01 17.27 9.11
C ALA A 941 -29.30 17.43 9.92
N HIS A 942 -29.95 16.34 10.32
CA HIS A 942 -31.15 16.34 11.17
C HIS A 942 -30.88 16.71 12.63
N TRP A 943 -29.64 16.54 13.10
CA TRP A 943 -29.22 16.92 14.45
C TRP A 943 -28.61 18.32 14.48
N ILE A 944 -27.88 18.67 13.41
CA ILE A 944 -27.35 20.03 13.23
C ILE A 944 -28.50 21.01 13.00
N MET A 945 -29.47 20.71 12.11
CA MET A 945 -30.72 21.48 11.94
C MET A 945 -31.65 21.32 13.13
#